data_AF-A0A7L0T9H0-F1
#
_entry.id   AF-A0A7L0T9H0-F1
#
_cell.length_a   1.000
_cell.length_b   1.000
_cell.length_c   1.000
_cell.angle_alpha   90.00
_cell.angle_beta   90.00
_cell.angle_gamma   90.00
#
_symmetry.space_group_name_H-M   'P 1'
#
loop_
_entity.id
_entity.type
_entity.pdbx_description
1 polymer ?
#
loop_
_entity_poly.entity_id
_entity_poly.type
_entity_poly.pdbx_seq_one_letter_code
_entity_poly.pdbx_strand_id
1 'polypeptide(L)'
;SSQLSARGHWSTWPAFASRQIFLRNHKPCGAPEERQSSNKQALLTIPKPRYLEQLESYLRKEMQSLDLTKKNSQELKLQPYREVFEFFIDSLKTYKPLLSAIKNEYEVTLAHQKKTIRALEPLKAMVTIVSEECAQQILELQEKEKDEINVLKQEKQQLLKFIDNMKEEKDSLQTQVEYLQMSIGEEYVRYLNEYGARKLLLAKLNDMPNERLDRMCHQVQDIKGEDVVKLTLELKVARQDLTKAQVKLNTMIADYGDVVPRRDFESLEKKYSDLLQEMKTLQKDSDQLRKEYETLLEIHRETVEERDNLSTELQQVQRNCTPRPNWAKCSEVIPSGAERWGCLAEGKTSDQLVDVLLEEIGTRVLKEINVFPGWGKGDEVPVYLRHEGEVKNKKLTKKDAVNILKDVWKEKIALEQQTGKRSSLPNFFLSYLQKKYGDAAAMEWSYTLYENMRLCRSNYILSSFYDILTGKVGEEQYHGQNQLISNLQKELAACDSSNSGSLSSKHTALREAFPLKRKQSIQELVDASQYKLGSTEDLIDYMSLFKEDVEGNAEPFVAKLRSQYVREKQEYLRQLKNKLGDLTLVTADDLKAAFCMIDPDIDARTLVTYVGLAYQAQREQPDQEVIPVETALERLLAGDVRRVGPLPRGGSMTNFQGE
;
A
#
# COMPACT_ATOMS: atom_id res chain seq x y z
N SER A 1 -17.21 -47.85 -27.78
CA SER A 1 -18.14 -47.10 -28.66
C SER A 1 -18.70 -45.96 -27.82
N SER A 2 -18.46 -44.68 -28.03
CA SER A 2 -17.71 -43.96 -29.07
C SER A 2 -17.27 -42.61 -28.49
N GLN A 3 -16.05 -42.22 -28.87
CA GLN A 3 -15.38 -40.92 -28.72
C GLN A 3 -16.28 -39.68 -28.70
N LEU A 4 -15.94 -38.72 -27.83
CA LEU A 4 -16.00 -37.28 -28.12
C LEU A 4 -14.74 -36.60 -27.56
N SER A 5 -13.95 -36.07 -28.48
CA SER A 5 -12.72 -35.30 -28.25
C SER A 5 -12.88 -33.93 -28.92
N ALA A 6 -12.12 -32.97 -28.38
CA ALA A 6 -11.68 -31.70 -28.96
C ALA A 6 -12.60 -30.45 -28.86
N ARG A 7 -12.42 -29.74 -27.73
CA ARG A 7 -11.73 -28.43 -27.61
C ARG A 7 -12.04 -27.35 -28.68
N GLY A 8 -12.56 -26.20 -28.20
CA GLY A 8 -12.49 -24.90 -28.88
C GLY A 8 -12.53 -23.77 -27.85
N HIS A 9 -11.41 -23.06 -27.72
CA HIS A 9 -11.13 -21.99 -26.75
C HIS A 9 -12.12 -20.81 -26.83
N TRP A 10 -12.66 -20.40 -25.67
CA TRP A 10 -13.28 -19.09 -25.49
C TRP A 10 -12.19 -18.14 -24.96
N SER A 11 -11.69 -17.27 -25.83
CA SER A 11 -10.80 -16.18 -25.46
C SER A 11 -11.65 -14.97 -25.05
N THR A 12 -11.44 -14.55 -23.82
CA THR A 12 -11.94 -13.32 -23.20
C THR A 12 -11.48 -12.11 -24.01
N TRP A 13 -12.44 -11.31 -24.48
CA TRP A 13 -12.21 -10.00 -25.06
C TRP A 13 -12.16 -8.92 -23.97
N PRO A 14 -11.16 -8.02 -24.00
CA PRO A 14 -11.34 -6.68 -23.46
C PRO A 14 -11.06 -5.59 -24.52
N ALA A 15 -11.79 -4.48 -24.35
CA ALA A 15 -11.43 -3.09 -24.61
C ALA A 15 -10.85 -2.63 -25.97
N PHE A 16 -11.47 -1.57 -26.47
CA PHE A 16 -11.01 -0.71 -27.55
C PHE A 16 -9.53 -0.32 -27.43
N ALA A 17 -8.78 -0.52 -28.52
CA ALA A 17 -7.67 0.34 -28.89
C ALA A 17 -7.55 0.37 -30.42
N SER A 18 -7.86 1.53 -31.00
CA SER A 18 -7.57 1.83 -32.40
C SER A 18 -6.08 1.64 -32.67
N ARG A 19 -5.71 0.62 -33.46
CA ARG A 19 -4.41 0.57 -34.13
C ARG A 19 -4.59 0.21 -35.58
N GLN A 20 -4.31 1.20 -36.43
CA GLN A 20 -3.95 1.05 -37.83
C GLN A 20 -2.88 -0.04 -37.96
N ILE A 21 -3.19 -1.10 -38.71
CA ILE A 21 -2.18 -2.03 -39.21
C ILE A 21 -1.64 -1.44 -40.50
N PHE A 22 -0.45 -0.83 -40.38
CA PHE A 22 0.45 -0.57 -41.48
C PHE A 22 0.97 -1.89 -42.04
N LEU A 23 0.69 -2.15 -43.33
CA LEU A 23 1.52 -3.01 -44.17
C LEU A 23 2.58 -2.12 -44.87
N ARG A 24 3.81 -2.11 -44.33
CA ARG A 24 5.06 -1.84 -45.08
C ARG A 24 5.32 -3.08 -45.98
N ASN A 25 5.90 -3.06 -47.17
CA ASN A 25 6.48 -2.05 -48.06
C ASN A 25 6.67 -2.76 -49.42
N HIS A 26 6.21 -2.17 -50.52
CA HIS A 26 6.92 -2.28 -51.80
C HIS A 26 7.08 -0.85 -52.35
N LYS A 27 8.29 -0.59 -52.87
CA LYS A 27 8.87 0.74 -53.15
C LYS A 27 7.97 1.68 -53.99
N PRO A 28 8.00 3.00 -53.74
CA PRO A 28 7.38 3.99 -54.59
C PRO A 28 8.29 4.28 -55.78
N CYS A 29 7.76 4.22 -56.99
CA CYS A 29 8.47 4.67 -58.18
C CYS A 29 7.65 5.79 -58.85
N GLY A 30 8.24 6.98 -58.86
CA GLY A 30 8.07 8.00 -59.90
C GLY A 30 6.77 8.80 -59.91
N ALA A 31 6.88 10.09 -59.57
CA ALA A 31 5.97 11.11 -60.05
C ALA A 31 5.93 11.11 -61.60
N PRO A 32 4.80 11.45 -62.25
CA PRO A 32 4.76 11.54 -63.70
C PRO A 32 5.46 12.83 -64.15
N GLU A 33 6.62 12.68 -64.78
CA GLU A 33 7.19 13.73 -65.63
C GLU A 33 6.26 13.99 -66.81
N GLU A 34 5.91 15.26 -67.00
CA GLU A 34 5.39 15.78 -68.25
C GLU A 34 6.32 15.42 -69.40
N ARG A 35 5.83 14.65 -70.38
CA ARG A 35 6.40 14.66 -71.73
C ARG A 35 5.33 14.88 -72.76
N GLN A 36 5.55 15.98 -73.48
CA GLN A 36 4.80 16.41 -74.64
C GLN A 36 4.82 15.38 -75.78
N SER A 37 3.77 15.51 -76.56
CA SER A 37 3.40 14.81 -77.79
C SER A 37 4.55 14.50 -78.76
N SER A 38 4.60 13.24 -79.20
CA SER A 38 5.09 12.87 -80.52
C SER A 38 4.14 11.87 -81.18
N ASN A 39 3.89 12.15 -82.45
CA ASN A 39 2.77 11.74 -83.27
C ASN A 39 2.77 10.26 -83.71
N LYS A 40 1.55 9.77 -84.01
CA LYS A 40 1.18 8.75 -85.02
C LYS A 40 1.39 7.26 -84.69
N GLN A 41 0.30 6.55 -84.38
CA GLN A 41 -0.40 5.67 -85.35
C GLN A 41 -1.48 4.79 -84.69
N ALA A 42 -2.70 4.90 -85.22
CA ALA A 42 -3.70 3.84 -85.39
C ALA A 42 -3.97 2.88 -84.21
N LEU A 43 -4.80 3.30 -83.26
CA LEU A 43 -5.79 2.39 -82.67
C LEU A 43 -7.17 2.92 -83.06
N LEU A 44 -7.84 2.12 -83.88
CA LEU A 44 -9.20 2.32 -84.35
C LEU A 44 -10.07 2.86 -83.21
N THR A 45 -10.62 4.06 -83.35
CA THR A 45 -11.83 4.47 -82.65
C THR A 45 -12.94 3.54 -83.12
N ILE A 46 -13.03 2.37 -82.49
CA ILE A 46 -14.20 1.49 -82.60
C ILE A 46 -15.34 2.33 -82.02
N PRO A 47 -16.36 2.72 -82.81
CA PRO A 47 -17.50 3.44 -82.28
C PRO A 47 -18.08 2.58 -81.15
N LYS A 48 -18.30 3.21 -79.99
CA LYS A 48 -18.80 2.52 -78.81
C LYS A 48 -20.07 1.75 -79.23
N PRO A 49 -20.17 0.44 -78.94
CA PRO A 49 -21.31 -0.33 -79.41
C PRO A 49 -22.61 0.32 -78.91
N ARG A 50 -23.57 0.56 -79.81
CA ARG A 50 -24.85 1.24 -79.48
C ARG A 50 -25.55 0.61 -78.27
N TYR A 51 -25.39 -0.71 -78.08
CA TYR A 51 -25.92 -1.43 -76.93
C TYR A 51 -25.28 -1.02 -75.59
N LEU A 52 -23.97 -0.78 -75.56
CA LEU A 52 -23.26 -0.31 -74.37
C LEU A 52 -23.67 1.13 -74.02
N GLU A 53 -23.87 1.99 -75.03
CA GLU A 53 -24.37 3.36 -74.82
C GLU A 53 -25.80 3.36 -74.24
N GLN A 54 -26.65 2.44 -74.70
CA GLN A 54 -28.00 2.25 -74.18
C GLN A 54 -27.97 1.82 -72.70
N LEU A 55 -27.16 0.82 -72.35
CA LEU A 55 -27.00 0.35 -70.96
C LEU A 55 -26.45 1.43 -70.02
N GLU A 56 -25.44 2.20 -70.46
CA GLU A 56 -24.90 3.32 -69.68
C GLU A 56 -25.89 4.49 -69.54
N SER A 57 -26.76 4.70 -70.53
CA SER A 57 -27.82 5.71 -70.46
C SER A 57 -28.93 5.28 -69.49
N TYR A 58 -29.29 4.00 -69.48
CA TYR A 58 -30.26 3.42 -68.55
C TYR A 58 -29.73 3.50 -67.12
N LEU A 59 -28.48 3.08 -66.88
CA LEU A 59 -27.85 3.16 -65.57
C LEU A 59 -27.84 4.60 -65.03
N ARG A 60 -27.47 5.57 -65.87
CA ARG A 60 -27.45 6.99 -65.46
C ARG A 60 -28.83 7.53 -65.09
N LYS A 61 -29.88 7.11 -65.80
CA LYS A 61 -31.27 7.49 -65.48
C LYS A 61 -31.75 6.87 -64.18
N GLU A 62 -31.50 5.58 -63.97
CA GLU A 62 -31.86 4.88 -62.73
C GLU A 62 -31.04 5.35 -61.51
N MET A 63 -29.80 5.80 -61.72
CA MET A 63 -29.01 6.40 -60.63
C MET A 63 -29.50 7.81 -60.24
N GLN A 64 -30.13 8.53 -61.16
CA GLN A 64 -30.70 9.86 -60.91
C GLN A 64 -32.08 9.80 -60.23
N SER A 65 -32.79 8.67 -60.34
CA SER A 65 -34.10 8.45 -59.71
C SER A 65 -34.02 7.99 -58.24
N LEU A 66 -32.84 7.57 -57.77
CA LEU A 66 -32.64 7.05 -56.41
C LEU A 66 -32.39 8.16 -55.37
N ASP A 67 -33.11 8.09 -54.24
CA ASP A 67 -32.93 9.00 -53.11
C ASP A 67 -31.73 8.58 -52.23
N LEU A 68 -30.64 9.36 -52.32
CA LEU A 68 -29.35 9.08 -51.67
C LEU A 68 -29.28 9.48 -50.19
N THR A 69 -30.34 10.08 -49.64
CA THR A 69 -30.35 10.59 -48.25
C THR A 69 -30.60 9.50 -47.19
N LYS A 70 -31.03 8.30 -47.59
CA LYS A 70 -31.29 7.18 -46.67
C LYS A 70 -30.02 6.43 -46.27
N LYS A 71 -30.01 5.92 -45.03
CA LYS A 71 -28.90 5.16 -44.40
C LYS A 71 -28.43 3.91 -45.21
N ASN A 72 -29.26 3.42 -46.14
CA ASN A 72 -29.00 2.27 -47.01
C ASN A 72 -28.64 2.67 -48.46
N SER A 73 -28.15 3.88 -48.69
CA SER A 73 -27.88 4.44 -50.03
C SER A 73 -26.93 3.57 -50.88
N GLN A 74 -25.98 2.88 -50.26
CA GLN A 74 -25.08 1.96 -50.97
C GLN A 74 -25.79 0.67 -51.43
N GLU A 75 -26.73 0.13 -50.65
CA GLU A 75 -27.50 -1.06 -51.06
C GLU A 75 -28.49 -0.74 -52.18
N LEU A 76 -29.10 0.44 -52.14
CA LEU A 76 -30.03 0.90 -53.18
C LEU A 76 -29.33 1.10 -54.53
N LYS A 77 -28.07 1.55 -54.51
CA LYS A 77 -27.25 1.66 -55.73
C LYS A 77 -26.97 0.30 -56.38
N LEU A 78 -26.84 -0.77 -55.60
CA LEU A 78 -26.49 -2.09 -56.15
C LEU A 78 -27.56 -2.65 -57.11
N GLN A 79 -28.82 -2.25 -56.96
CA GLN A 79 -29.93 -2.80 -57.74
C GLN A 79 -29.85 -2.41 -59.24
N PRO A 80 -29.71 -1.12 -59.63
CA PRO A 80 -29.48 -0.75 -61.03
C PRO A 80 -28.22 -1.39 -61.64
N TYR A 81 -27.13 -1.51 -60.88
CA TYR A 81 -25.91 -2.17 -61.36
C TYR A 81 -26.11 -3.67 -61.60
N ARG A 82 -26.89 -4.36 -60.74
CA ARG A 82 -27.23 -5.78 -60.92
C ARG A 82 -28.09 -6.03 -62.15
N GLU A 83 -29.05 -5.14 -62.42
CA GLU A 83 -29.93 -5.22 -63.59
C GLU A 83 -29.15 -4.98 -64.89
N VAL A 84 -28.31 -3.94 -64.93
CA VAL A 84 -27.45 -3.66 -66.08
C VAL A 84 -26.43 -4.77 -66.32
N PHE A 85 -25.89 -5.36 -65.26
CA PHE A 85 -24.99 -6.51 -65.38
C PHE A 85 -25.71 -7.76 -65.89
N GLU A 86 -26.98 -7.98 -65.52
CA GLU A 86 -27.78 -9.10 -66.08
C GLU A 86 -28.05 -8.89 -67.57
N PHE A 87 -28.50 -7.69 -67.97
CA PHE A 87 -28.69 -7.37 -69.39
C PHE A 87 -27.39 -7.50 -70.20
N PHE A 88 -26.25 -7.18 -69.58
CA PHE A 88 -24.94 -7.39 -70.20
C PHE A 88 -24.61 -8.87 -70.35
N ILE A 89 -24.78 -9.68 -69.30
CA ILE A 89 -24.54 -11.13 -69.34
C ILE A 89 -25.46 -11.82 -70.36
N ASP A 90 -26.73 -11.45 -70.42
CA ASP A 90 -27.71 -12.02 -71.34
C ASP A 90 -27.35 -11.79 -72.81
N SER A 91 -26.64 -10.70 -73.12
CA SER A 91 -26.17 -10.40 -74.47
C SER A 91 -24.99 -11.28 -74.92
N LEU A 92 -24.27 -11.93 -73.99
CA LEU A 92 -23.05 -12.70 -74.24
C LEU A 92 -23.32 -14.21 -74.33
N LYS A 93 -23.61 -14.72 -75.53
CA LYS A 93 -24.00 -16.13 -75.72
C LYS A 93 -22.97 -17.18 -75.27
N THR A 94 -21.66 -16.92 -75.45
CA THR A 94 -20.59 -17.90 -75.18
C THR A 94 -20.11 -17.89 -73.73
N TYR A 95 -20.07 -16.72 -73.09
CA TYR A 95 -19.51 -16.55 -71.74
C TYR A 95 -20.57 -16.45 -70.64
N LYS A 96 -21.86 -16.42 -71.01
CA LYS A 96 -23.00 -16.33 -70.08
C LYS A 96 -22.96 -17.34 -68.93
N PRO A 97 -22.74 -18.66 -69.14
CA PRO A 97 -22.75 -19.61 -68.04
C PRO A 97 -21.72 -19.31 -66.94
N LEU A 98 -20.52 -18.87 -67.33
CA LEU A 98 -19.45 -18.53 -66.39
C LEU A 98 -19.75 -17.22 -65.63
N LEU A 99 -20.18 -16.17 -66.34
CA LEU A 99 -20.48 -14.88 -65.72
C LEU A 99 -21.71 -14.94 -64.81
N SER A 100 -22.74 -15.72 -65.19
CA SER A 100 -23.89 -15.99 -64.34
C SER A 100 -23.50 -16.78 -63.08
N ALA A 101 -22.60 -17.78 -63.19
CA ALA A 101 -22.11 -18.51 -62.02
C ALA A 101 -21.34 -17.59 -61.05
N ILE A 102 -20.45 -16.74 -61.57
CA ILE A 102 -19.73 -15.75 -60.77
C ILE A 102 -20.71 -14.77 -60.10
N LYS A 103 -21.67 -14.24 -60.85
CA LYS A 103 -22.72 -13.35 -60.31
C LYS A 103 -23.49 -14.03 -59.17
N ASN A 104 -23.93 -15.27 -59.37
CA ASN A 104 -24.70 -16.03 -58.40
C ASN A 104 -23.94 -16.23 -57.08
N GLU A 105 -22.65 -16.55 -57.12
CA GLU A 105 -21.82 -16.70 -55.91
C GLU A 105 -21.75 -15.39 -55.10
N TYR A 106 -21.57 -14.24 -55.76
CA TYR A 106 -21.61 -12.95 -55.10
C TYR A 106 -23.00 -12.62 -54.53
N GLU A 107 -24.07 -12.96 -55.24
CA GLU A 107 -25.44 -12.73 -54.77
C GLU A 107 -25.79 -13.58 -53.54
N VAL A 108 -25.40 -14.86 -53.54
CA VAL A 108 -25.56 -15.78 -52.40
C VAL A 108 -24.75 -15.27 -51.20
N THR A 109 -23.50 -14.84 -51.41
CA THR A 109 -22.65 -14.31 -50.35
C THR A 109 -23.23 -13.03 -49.74
N LEU A 110 -23.72 -12.10 -50.57
CA LEU A 110 -24.38 -10.88 -50.09
C LEU A 110 -25.67 -11.18 -49.33
N ALA A 111 -26.47 -12.15 -49.78
CA ALA A 111 -27.67 -12.58 -49.06
C ALA A 111 -27.34 -13.18 -47.68
N HIS A 112 -26.28 -14.00 -47.61
CA HIS A 112 -25.77 -14.55 -46.35
C HIS A 112 -25.34 -13.43 -45.39
N GLN A 113 -24.54 -12.46 -45.86
CA GLN A 113 -24.10 -11.33 -45.05
C GLN A 113 -25.27 -10.49 -44.52
N LYS A 114 -26.28 -10.20 -45.36
CA LYS A 114 -27.50 -9.49 -44.92
C LYS A 114 -28.26 -10.26 -43.83
N LYS A 115 -28.34 -11.59 -43.94
CA LYS A 115 -28.96 -12.43 -42.91
C LYS A 115 -28.19 -12.37 -41.59
N THR A 116 -26.86 -12.42 -41.63
CA THR A 116 -26.00 -12.29 -40.46
C THR A 116 -26.14 -10.93 -39.80
N ILE A 117 -26.17 -9.84 -40.58
CA ILE A 117 -26.37 -8.47 -40.05
C ILE A 117 -27.72 -8.36 -39.32
N ARG A 118 -28.81 -8.86 -39.92
CA ARG A 118 -30.13 -8.87 -39.29
C ARG A 118 -30.18 -9.69 -38.00
N ALA A 119 -29.43 -10.78 -37.93
CA ALA A 119 -29.34 -11.60 -36.72
C ALA A 119 -28.56 -10.91 -35.58
N LEU A 120 -27.63 -10.02 -35.91
CA LEU A 120 -26.82 -9.27 -34.94
C LEU A 120 -27.54 -8.01 -34.40
N GLU A 121 -28.56 -7.51 -35.09
CA GLU A 121 -29.26 -6.27 -34.72
C GLU A 121 -30.00 -6.35 -33.36
N PRO A 122 -30.71 -7.45 -33.02
CA PRO A 122 -31.28 -7.64 -31.69
C PRO A 122 -30.22 -7.70 -30.58
N LEU A 123 -29.05 -8.28 -30.86
CA LEU A 123 -27.96 -8.37 -29.89
C LEU A 123 -27.39 -6.97 -29.58
N LYS A 124 -27.28 -6.11 -30.60
CA LYS A 124 -26.88 -4.71 -30.41
C LYS A 124 -27.87 -3.93 -29.54
N ALA A 125 -29.17 -4.15 -29.74
CA ALA A 125 -30.21 -3.54 -28.90
C ALA A 125 -30.13 -4.04 -27.44
N MET A 126 -29.95 -5.34 -27.23
CA MET A 126 -29.79 -5.92 -25.90
C MET A 126 -28.55 -5.39 -25.17
N VAL A 127 -27.41 -5.27 -25.86
CA VAL A 127 -26.19 -4.67 -25.28
C VAL A 127 -26.42 -3.21 -24.87
N THR A 128 -27.19 -2.46 -25.66
CA THR A 128 -27.52 -1.06 -25.33
C THR A 128 -28.37 -1.00 -24.06
N ILE A 129 -29.42 -1.83 -23.95
CA ILE A 129 -30.27 -1.91 -22.76
C ILE A 129 -29.47 -2.29 -21.51
N VAL A 130 -28.65 -3.35 -21.59
CA VAL A 130 -27.81 -3.78 -20.46
C VAL A 130 -26.79 -2.71 -20.07
N SER A 131 -26.27 -1.94 -21.05
CA SER A 131 -25.36 -0.83 -20.75
C SER A 131 -26.06 0.32 -20.04
N GLU A 132 -27.32 0.62 -20.40
CA GLU A 132 -28.15 1.64 -19.74
C GLU A 132 -28.53 1.20 -18.31
N GLU A 133 -28.91 -0.07 -18.12
CA GLU A 133 -29.20 -0.65 -16.80
C GLU A 133 -27.96 -0.60 -15.89
N CYS A 134 -26.78 -0.95 -16.41
CA CYS A 134 -25.54 -0.87 -15.65
C CYS A 134 -25.19 0.59 -15.28
N ALA A 135 -25.36 1.53 -16.21
CA ALA A 135 -25.15 2.95 -15.93
C ALA A 135 -26.11 3.46 -14.84
N GLN A 136 -27.36 3.01 -14.84
CA GLN A 136 -28.33 3.38 -13.82
C GLN A 136 -27.98 2.80 -12.45
N GLN A 137 -27.54 1.53 -12.37
CA GLN A 137 -27.09 0.93 -11.12
C GLN A 137 -25.87 1.65 -10.54
N ILE A 138 -24.94 2.08 -11.38
CA ILE A 138 -23.77 2.88 -10.94
C ILE A 138 -24.23 4.20 -10.33
N LEU A 139 -25.18 4.90 -10.95
CA LEU A 139 -25.71 6.17 -10.43
C LEU A 139 -26.42 5.99 -9.08
N GLU A 140 -27.23 4.94 -8.93
CA GLU A 140 -27.92 4.63 -7.68
C GLU A 140 -26.94 4.31 -6.54
N LEU A 141 -25.85 3.59 -6.82
CA LEU A 141 -24.79 3.34 -5.84
C LEU A 141 -24.05 4.62 -5.45
N GLN A 142 -23.72 5.47 -6.43
CA GLN A 142 -23.06 6.76 -6.17
C GLN A 142 -23.93 7.70 -5.31
N GLU A 143 -25.25 7.68 -5.51
CA GLU A 143 -26.17 8.46 -4.68
C GLU A 143 -26.21 7.96 -3.24
N LYS A 144 -26.28 6.63 -3.04
CA LYS A 144 -26.22 6.01 -1.70
C LYS A 144 -24.90 6.30 -0.99
N GLU A 145 -23.76 6.16 -1.67
CA GLU A 145 -22.44 6.49 -1.12
C GLU A 145 -22.37 7.96 -0.70
N LYS A 146 -22.94 8.87 -1.49
CA LYS A 146 -22.98 10.30 -1.17
C LYS A 146 -23.79 10.58 0.08
N ASP A 147 -24.94 9.91 0.25
CA ASP A 147 -25.79 10.06 1.43
C ASP A 147 -25.08 9.51 2.68
N GLU A 148 -24.44 8.35 2.59
CA GLU A 148 -23.65 7.78 3.68
C GLU A 148 -22.47 8.68 4.08
N ILE A 149 -21.74 9.22 3.10
CA ILE A 149 -20.67 10.20 3.35
C ILE A 149 -21.21 11.45 4.07
N ASN A 150 -22.43 11.89 3.74
CA ASN A 150 -23.03 13.04 4.40
C ASN A 150 -23.42 12.75 5.85
N VAL A 151 -23.97 11.56 6.13
CA VAL A 151 -24.28 11.11 7.50
C VAL A 151 -22.99 11.02 8.33
N LEU A 152 -21.96 10.34 7.82
CA LEU A 152 -20.67 10.22 8.50
C LEU A 152 -20.00 11.57 8.75
N LYS A 153 -20.15 12.54 7.83
CA LYS A 153 -19.67 13.91 8.04
C LYS A 153 -20.40 14.62 9.18
N GLN A 154 -21.72 14.42 9.32
CA GLN A 154 -22.51 15.00 10.40
C GLN A 154 -22.11 14.37 11.75
N GLU A 155 -21.97 13.06 11.81
CA GLU A 155 -21.51 12.35 13.01
C GLU A 155 -20.11 12.79 13.43
N LYS A 156 -19.17 12.89 12.48
CA LYS A 156 -17.83 13.44 12.74
C LYS A 156 -17.90 14.84 13.36
N GLN A 157 -18.77 15.73 12.86
CA GLN A 157 -18.94 17.07 13.42
C GLN A 157 -19.51 17.02 14.83
N GLN A 158 -20.46 16.12 15.12
CA GLN A 158 -21.01 15.94 16.46
C GLN A 158 -19.95 15.42 17.44
N LEU A 159 -19.15 14.43 17.04
CA LEU A 159 -18.06 13.89 17.85
C LEU A 159 -16.98 14.93 18.13
N LEU A 160 -16.65 15.77 17.16
CA LEU A 160 -15.69 16.87 17.37
C LEU A 160 -16.21 17.88 18.41
N LYS A 161 -17.48 18.27 18.33
CA LYS A 161 -18.10 19.14 19.35
C LYS A 161 -18.06 18.51 20.74
N PHE A 162 -18.31 17.20 20.83
CA PHE A 162 -18.24 16.48 22.10
C PHE A 162 -16.82 16.47 22.66
N ILE A 163 -15.81 16.23 21.82
CA ILE A 163 -14.40 16.28 22.22
C ILE A 163 -14.02 17.67 22.74
N ASP A 164 -14.47 18.73 22.07
CA ASP A 164 -14.16 20.10 22.48
C ASP A 164 -14.82 20.44 23.82
N ASN A 165 -16.10 20.07 24.03
CA ASN A 165 -16.75 20.20 25.33
C ASN A 165 -16.01 19.46 26.44
N MET A 166 -15.60 18.20 26.20
CA MET A 166 -14.85 17.41 27.19
C MET A 166 -13.48 18.02 27.51
N LYS A 167 -12.83 18.67 26.56
CA LYS A 167 -11.58 19.41 26.81
C LYS A 167 -11.83 20.64 27.67
N GLU A 168 -12.87 21.42 27.38
CA GLU A 168 -13.24 22.58 28.18
C GLU A 168 -13.57 22.19 29.63
N GLU A 169 -14.30 21.07 29.83
CA GLU A 169 -14.56 20.53 31.16
C GLU A 169 -13.29 20.11 31.88
N LYS A 170 -12.37 19.43 31.18
CA LYS A 170 -11.07 19.06 31.73
C LYS A 170 -10.26 20.28 32.17
N ASP A 171 -10.21 21.32 31.35
CA ASP A 171 -9.45 22.55 31.66
C ASP A 171 -10.08 23.31 32.85
N SER A 172 -11.41 23.32 32.93
CA SER A 172 -12.16 23.86 34.09
C SER A 172 -11.85 23.09 35.38
N LEU A 173 -11.90 21.75 35.34
CA LEU A 173 -11.57 20.90 36.48
C LEU A 173 -10.11 21.05 36.90
N GLN A 174 -9.19 21.13 35.94
CA GLN A 174 -7.77 21.38 36.20
C GLN A 174 -7.56 22.71 36.93
N THR A 175 -8.25 23.77 36.50
CA THR A 175 -8.22 25.09 37.17
C THR A 175 -8.73 25.00 38.61
N GLN A 176 -9.80 24.22 38.86
CA GLN A 176 -10.31 23.99 40.21
C GLN A 176 -9.31 23.21 41.09
N VAL A 177 -8.64 22.20 40.53
CA VAL A 177 -7.61 21.43 41.24
C VAL A 177 -6.44 22.34 41.62
N GLU A 178 -5.98 23.21 40.72
CA GLU A 178 -4.91 24.18 41.00
C GLU A 178 -5.30 25.16 42.10
N TYR A 179 -6.53 25.66 42.08
CA TYR A 179 -7.06 26.51 43.15
C TYR A 179 -7.09 25.81 44.50
N LEU A 180 -7.60 24.56 44.55
CA LEU A 180 -7.65 23.77 45.77
C LEU A 180 -6.25 23.44 46.31
N GLN A 181 -5.30 23.11 45.43
CA GLN A 181 -3.90 22.90 45.82
C GLN A 181 -3.29 24.15 46.45
N MET A 182 -3.56 25.33 45.87
CA MET A 182 -3.07 26.60 46.42
C MET A 182 -3.71 26.90 47.78
N SER A 183 -5.03 26.72 47.91
CA SER A 183 -5.75 26.89 49.18
C SER A 183 -5.26 25.94 50.28
N ILE A 184 -5.03 24.66 49.96
CA ILE A 184 -4.44 23.69 50.90
C ILE A 184 -3.03 24.13 51.31
N GLY A 185 -2.22 24.64 50.37
CA GLY A 185 -0.90 25.19 50.66
C GLY A 185 -0.94 26.36 51.64
N GLU A 186 -1.89 27.29 51.45
CA GLU A 186 -2.11 28.43 52.35
C GLU A 186 -2.52 27.96 53.76
N GLU A 187 -3.47 27.03 53.87
CA GLU A 187 -3.89 26.46 55.15
C GLU A 187 -2.76 25.71 55.86
N TYR A 188 -1.91 25.00 55.11
CA TYR A 188 -0.75 24.32 55.67
C TYR A 188 0.25 25.32 56.28
N VAL A 189 0.48 26.46 55.61
CA VAL A 189 1.32 27.54 56.15
C VAL A 189 0.71 28.14 57.41
N ARG A 190 -0.61 28.38 57.44
CA ARG A 190 -1.32 28.86 58.64
C ARG A 190 -1.16 27.88 59.81
N TYR A 191 -1.34 26.59 59.56
CA TYR A 191 -1.15 25.54 60.56
C TYR A 191 0.28 25.54 61.13
N LEU A 192 1.31 25.65 60.27
CA LEU A 192 2.70 25.71 60.72
C LEU A 192 2.97 26.93 61.60
N ASN A 193 2.44 28.09 61.23
CA ASN A 193 2.56 29.31 62.02
C ASN A 193 1.90 29.16 63.40
N GLU A 194 0.69 28.59 63.44
CA GLU A 194 -0.01 28.35 64.70
C GLU A 194 0.71 27.31 65.58
N TYR A 195 1.18 26.22 64.98
CA TYR A 195 1.99 25.21 65.67
C TYR A 195 3.26 25.82 66.28
N GLY A 196 3.97 26.68 65.53
CA GLY A 196 5.13 27.43 66.01
C GLY A 196 4.80 28.32 67.21
N ALA A 197 3.68 29.05 67.14
CA ALA A 197 3.20 29.88 68.25
C ALA A 197 2.84 29.06 69.50
N ARG A 198 2.16 27.91 69.33
CA ARG A 198 1.84 26.98 70.42
C ARG A 198 3.09 26.41 71.08
N LYS A 199 4.09 26.03 70.28
CA LYS A 199 5.38 25.53 70.80
C LYS A 199 6.10 26.59 71.64
N LEU A 200 6.07 27.85 71.21
CA LEU A 200 6.63 28.98 71.96
C LEU A 200 5.89 29.23 73.28
N LEU A 201 4.55 29.16 73.26
CA LEU A 201 3.73 29.28 74.46
C LEU A 201 3.98 28.13 75.45
N LEU A 202 4.10 26.90 74.97
CA LEU A 202 4.44 25.74 75.80
C LEU A 202 5.83 25.87 76.42
N ALA A 203 6.82 26.41 75.69
CA ALA A 203 8.13 26.72 76.24
C ALA A 203 8.03 27.74 77.39
N LYS A 204 7.30 28.86 77.18
CA LYS A 204 7.03 29.83 78.26
C LYS A 204 6.30 29.21 79.45
N LEU A 205 5.32 28.34 79.21
CA LEU A 205 4.56 27.68 80.27
C LEU A 205 5.43 26.70 81.08
N ASN A 206 6.41 26.06 80.43
CA ASN A 206 7.40 25.20 81.08
C ASN A 206 8.48 25.97 81.85
N ASP A 207 8.69 27.25 81.57
CA ASP A 207 9.61 28.13 82.33
C ASP A 207 8.94 28.74 83.59
N MET A 208 7.61 28.90 83.58
CA MET A 208 6.80 29.39 84.72
C MET A 208 6.93 28.62 86.06
N PRO A 209 7.20 27.29 86.11
CA PRO A 209 7.40 26.56 87.37
C PRO A 209 8.67 26.98 88.10
N ASN A 210 9.73 27.39 87.38
CA ASN A 210 10.96 27.91 87.99
C ASN A 210 10.76 29.30 88.61
N GLU A 211 9.77 30.08 88.15
CA GLU A 211 9.42 31.39 88.72
C GLU A 211 8.33 31.34 89.81
N ARG A 212 7.65 30.19 89.99
CA ARG A 212 6.65 29.97 91.05
C ARG A 212 7.20 29.24 92.28
N LEU A 213 8.35 28.56 92.16
CA LEU A 213 9.02 27.87 93.27
C LEU A 213 9.60 28.81 94.35
N ASP A 214 9.76 30.11 94.04
CA ASP A 214 10.24 31.12 95.02
C ASP A 214 9.13 31.81 95.85
N ARG A 215 7.84 31.50 95.63
CA ARG A 215 6.72 32.26 96.25
C ARG A 215 5.74 31.48 97.11
N MET A 216 5.97 30.19 97.40
CA MET A 216 4.94 29.35 98.05
C MET A 216 5.43 28.45 99.21
N CYS A 217 6.40 28.91 99.98
CA CYS A 217 6.42 28.56 101.41
C CYS A 217 5.43 29.51 102.10
N HIS A 218 4.39 29.01 102.77
CA HIS A 218 3.77 29.49 104.02
C HIS A 218 2.35 28.89 104.21
N GLN A 219 2.18 28.20 105.35
CA GLN A 219 0.95 27.78 106.05
C GLN A 219 0.09 26.63 105.46
N VAL A 220 -0.04 25.42 106.06
CA VAL A 220 -0.32 24.97 107.46
C VAL A 220 -1.71 25.46 107.93
N GLN A 221 -2.67 24.71 108.46
CA GLN A 221 -2.92 23.29 108.74
C GLN A 221 -4.35 23.21 109.38
N ASP A 222 -5.17 22.25 108.92
CA ASP A 222 -6.01 21.30 109.70
C ASP A 222 -7.16 21.72 110.67
N ILE A 223 -8.10 20.75 110.78
CA ILE A 223 -9.03 20.35 111.85
C ILE A 223 -10.48 20.93 111.93
N LYS A 224 -11.39 20.06 111.48
CA LYS A 224 -12.68 19.56 112.03
C LYS A 224 -13.33 20.25 113.25
N GLY A 225 -14.66 20.41 113.17
CA GLY A 225 -15.57 20.50 114.32
C GLY A 225 -16.95 21.05 113.94
N GLU A 226 -17.97 20.19 113.87
CA GLU A 226 -19.37 20.54 113.61
C GLU A 226 -20.08 21.03 114.88
N ASP A 227 -20.59 22.26 114.86
CA ASP A 227 -21.41 22.87 115.93
C ASP A 227 -22.46 23.79 115.27
N VAL A 228 -23.58 24.11 115.91
CA VAL A 228 -24.77 24.78 115.33
C VAL A 228 -24.48 26.17 114.71
N VAL A 229 -23.35 26.78 115.06
CA VAL A 229 -22.78 27.97 114.37
C VAL A 229 -22.32 27.63 112.95
N LYS A 230 -21.85 26.41 112.69
CA LYS A 230 -21.52 25.88 111.37
C LYS A 230 -22.74 25.77 110.46
N LEU A 231 -23.95 25.52 110.97
CA LEU A 231 -25.17 25.53 110.13
C LEU A 231 -25.58 26.96 109.73
N THR A 232 -25.41 27.96 110.60
CA THR A 232 -25.64 29.37 110.24
C THR A 232 -24.52 29.93 109.36
N LEU A 233 -23.29 29.48 109.58
CA LEU A 233 -22.15 29.71 108.69
C LEU A 233 -22.36 29.01 107.34
N GLU A 234 -22.82 27.76 107.31
CA GLU A 234 -23.15 26.97 106.11
C GLU A 234 -24.32 27.58 105.36
N LEU A 235 -25.31 28.16 106.03
CA LEU A 235 -26.39 28.88 105.37
C LEU A 235 -25.87 30.20 104.76
N LYS A 236 -24.98 30.91 105.45
CA LYS A 236 -24.32 32.12 104.93
C LYS A 236 -23.36 31.80 103.78
N VAL A 237 -22.63 30.69 103.88
CA VAL A 237 -21.74 30.13 102.85
C VAL A 237 -22.57 29.63 101.68
N ALA A 238 -23.69 28.95 101.90
CA ALA A 238 -24.61 28.51 100.85
C ALA A 238 -25.27 29.70 100.15
N ARG A 239 -25.59 30.79 100.85
CA ARG A 239 -26.05 32.05 100.22
C ARG A 239 -24.93 32.73 99.42
N GLN A 240 -23.71 32.74 99.93
CA GLN A 240 -22.55 33.25 99.19
C GLN A 240 -22.23 32.38 97.97
N ASP A 241 -22.34 31.06 98.10
CA ASP A 241 -22.08 30.11 97.03
C ASP A 241 -23.22 30.10 96.02
N LEU A 242 -24.46 30.32 96.44
CA LEU A 242 -25.58 30.63 95.54
C LEU A 242 -25.28 31.92 94.77
N THR A 243 -24.80 32.96 95.44
CA THR A 243 -24.45 34.23 94.77
C THR A 243 -23.29 34.03 93.80
N LYS A 244 -22.25 33.28 94.19
CA LYS A 244 -21.12 32.93 93.31
C LYS A 244 -21.58 32.05 92.14
N ALA A 245 -22.49 31.11 92.37
CA ALA A 245 -23.06 30.26 91.33
C ALA A 245 -23.93 31.10 90.39
N GLN A 246 -24.71 32.06 90.91
CA GLN A 246 -25.50 32.99 90.11
C GLN A 246 -24.60 33.91 89.29
N VAL A 247 -23.50 34.41 89.87
CA VAL A 247 -22.50 35.20 89.15
C VAL A 247 -21.82 34.35 88.08
N LYS A 248 -21.36 33.13 88.39
CA LYS A 248 -20.79 32.21 87.41
C LYS A 248 -21.79 31.84 86.31
N LEU A 249 -23.06 31.66 86.66
CA LEU A 249 -24.14 31.38 85.72
C LEU A 249 -24.38 32.59 84.83
N ASN A 250 -24.38 33.80 85.38
CA ASN A 250 -24.52 35.03 84.61
C ASN A 250 -23.29 35.29 83.73
N THR A 251 -22.08 35.01 84.21
CA THR A 251 -20.84 35.06 83.43
C THR A 251 -20.89 34.02 82.31
N MET A 252 -21.31 32.79 82.60
CA MET A 252 -21.52 31.75 81.59
C MET A 252 -22.60 32.17 80.58
N ILE A 253 -23.74 32.71 81.01
CA ILE A 253 -24.78 33.20 80.09
C ILE A 253 -24.26 34.37 79.23
N ALA A 254 -23.42 35.26 79.78
CA ALA A 254 -22.79 36.33 79.02
C ALA A 254 -21.72 35.81 78.04
N ASP A 255 -20.91 34.85 78.47
CA ASP A 255 -19.85 34.22 77.68
C ASP A 255 -20.43 33.34 76.56
N TYR A 256 -21.59 32.69 76.78
CA TYR A 256 -22.26 31.77 75.84
C TYR A 256 -23.44 32.39 75.07
N GLY A 257 -23.89 33.59 75.45
CA GLY A 257 -25.01 34.28 74.81
C GLY A 257 -24.73 34.76 73.38
N ASP A 258 -23.45 34.93 73.02
CA ASP A 258 -23.00 35.48 71.74
C ASP A 258 -22.16 34.49 70.90
N VAL A 259 -22.10 33.20 71.28
CA VAL A 259 -21.15 32.25 70.69
C VAL A 259 -21.66 31.62 69.39
N VAL A 260 -22.99 31.59 69.17
CA VAL A 260 -23.59 31.40 67.84
C VAL A 260 -24.91 32.16 67.77
N PRO A 261 -24.99 33.29 67.07
CA PRO A 261 -26.25 33.96 66.80
C PRO A 261 -27.25 32.98 66.18
N ARG A 262 -28.47 32.91 66.72
CA ARG A 262 -29.52 32.00 66.23
C ARG A 262 -29.75 32.09 64.72
N ARG A 263 -29.55 33.29 64.15
CA ARG A 263 -29.56 33.55 62.71
C ARG A 263 -28.51 32.74 61.95
N ASP A 264 -27.30 32.65 62.47
CA ASP A 264 -26.20 31.93 61.83
C ASP A 264 -26.43 30.43 61.89
N PHE A 265 -26.94 29.92 63.02
CA PHE A 265 -27.37 28.52 63.14
C PHE A 265 -28.49 28.17 62.14
N GLU A 266 -29.56 28.95 62.08
CA GLU A 266 -30.66 28.74 61.14
C GLU A 266 -30.18 28.86 59.69
N SER A 267 -29.23 29.77 59.40
CA SER A 267 -28.63 29.88 58.07
C SER A 267 -27.77 28.67 57.71
N LEU A 268 -27.06 28.10 58.68
CA LEU A 268 -26.21 26.93 58.50
C LEU A 268 -27.06 25.65 58.34
N GLU A 269 -28.14 25.52 59.11
CA GLU A 269 -29.11 24.43 59.00
C GLU A 269 -29.82 24.44 57.64
N LYS A 270 -30.18 25.63 57.14
CA LYS A 270 -30.70 25.78 55.77
C LYS A 270 -29.67 25.36 54.73
N LYS A 271 -28.44 25.87 54.81
CA LYS A 271 -27.34 25.47 53.89
C LYS A 271 -27.10 23.96 53.91
N TYR A 272 -27.10 23.35 55.10
CA TYR A 272 -26.96 21.90 55.24
C TYR A 272 -28.11 21.14 54.58
N SER A 273 -29.34 21.62 54.74
CA SER A 273 -30.52 21.03 54.11
C SER A 273 -30.49 21.13 52.58
N ASP A 274 -30.09 22.30 52.05
CA ASP A 274 -29.92 22.53 50.61
C ASP A 274 -28.82 21.62 50.05
N LEU A 275 -27.66 21.55 50.72
CA LEU A 275 -26.54 20.69 50.32
C LEU A 275 -26.91 19.20 50.37
N LEU A 276 -27.71 18.78 51.36
CA LEU A 276 -28.21 17.41 51.46
C LEU A 276 -29.16 17.07 50.30
N GLN A 277 -29.96 18.04 49.85
CA GLN A 277 -30.84 17.86 48.71
C GLN A 277 -30.05 17.77 47.39
N GLU A 278 -29.04 18.62 47.20
CA GLU A 278 -28.10 18.54 46.08
C GLU A 278 -27.34 17.21 46.04
N MET A 279 -26.85 16.74 47.19
CA MET A 279 -26.16 15.45 47.28
C MET A 279 -27.08 14.28 46.88
N LYS A 280 -28.36 14.34 47.23
CA LYS A 280 -29.37 13.35 46.80
C LYS A 280 -29.68 13.41 45.30
N THR A 281 -29.68 14.60 44.68
CA THR A 281 -29.88 14.71 43.23
C THR A 281 -28.66 14.18 42.48
N LEU A 282 -27.46 14.60 42.89
CA LEU A 282 -26.19 14.10 42.34
C LEU A 282 -26.06 12.58 42.45
N GLN A 283 -26.49 12.00 43.57
CA GLN A 283 -26.50 10.55 43.72
C GLN A 283 -27.44 9.86 42.71
N LYS A 284 -28.64 10.40 42.49
CA LYS A 284 -29.57 9.87 41.48
C LYS A 284 -29.02 9.99 40.07
N ASP A 285 -28.39 11.11 39.75
CA ASP A 285 -27.80 11.35 38.43
C ASP A 285 -26.62 10.41 38.19
N SER A 286 -25.79 10.17 39.22
CA SER A 286 -24.70 9.18 39.15
C SER A 286 -25.22 7.75 38.98
N ASP A 287 -26.33 7.39 39.63
CA ASP A 287 -26.95 6.07 39.47
C ASP A 287 -27.57 5.91 38.07
N GLN A 288 -28.13 6.98 37.51
CA GLN A 288 -28.66 7.01 36.15
C GLN A 288 -27.55 6.86 35.12
N LEU A 289 -26.47 7.64 35.24
CA LEU A 289 -25.31 7.57 34.35
C LEU A 289 -24.66 6.17 34.37
N ARG A 290 -24.61 5.53 35.55
CA ARG A 290 -24.13 4.16 35.68
C ARG A 290 -24.97 3.17 34.87
N LYS A 291 -26.31 3.30 34.90
CA LYS A 291 -27.21 2.44 34.12
C LYS A 291 -27.04 2.68 32.62
N GLU A 292 -26.94 3.93 32.19
CA GLU A 292 -26.71 4.28 30.78
C GLU A 292 -25.37 3.70 30.28
N TYR A 293 -24.32 3.82 31.09
CA TYR A 293 -23.03 3.21 30.78
C TYR A 293 -23.12 1.67 30.66
N GLU A 294 -23.83 1.02 31.58
CA GLU A 294 -24.05 -0.43 31.53
C GLU A 294 -24.84 -0.86 30.27
N THR A 295 -25.86 -0.09 29.88
CA THR A 295 -26.57 -0.35 28.61
C THR A 295 -25.70 -0.13 27.39
N LEU A 296 -24.82 0.88 27.40
CA LEU A 296 -23.91 1.16 26.29
C LEU A 296 -22.85 0.06 26.14
N LEU A 297 -22.37 -0.49 27.26
CA LEU A 297 -21.47 -1.64 27.25
C LEU A 297 -22.13 -2.87 26.62
N GLU A 298 -23.41 -3.11 26.92
CA GLU A 298 -24.15 -4.23 26.35
C GLU A 298 -24.34 -4.06 24.84
N ILE A 299 -24.75 -2.88 24.38
CA ILE A 299 -24.86 -2.56 22.94
C ILE A 299 -23.51 -2.73 22.24
N HIS A 300 -22.41 -2.29 22.86
CA HIS A 300 -21.09 -2.46 22.30
C HIS A 300 -20.72 -3.94 22.16
N ARG A 301 -21.02 -4.76 23.18
CA ARG A 301 -20.82 -6.22 23.15
C ARG A 301 -21.58 -6.84 21.98
N GLU A 302 -22.86 -6.52 21.83
CA GLU A 302 -23.70 -7.01 20.73
C GLU A 302 -23.15 -6.58 19.36
N THR A 303 -22.77 -5.30 19.20
CA THR A 303 -22.20 -4.78 17.95
C THR A 303 -20.89 -5.49 17.56
N VAL A 304 -20.05 -5.81 18.55
CA VAL A 304 -18.81 -6.56 18.33
C VAL A 304 -19.12 -7.99 17.85
N GLU A 305 -20.10 -8.65 18.47
CA GLU A 305 -20.54 -10.00 18.06
C GLU A 305 -21.13 -9.99 16.64
N GLU A 306 -21.96 -9.00 16.29
CA GLU A 306 -22.50 -8.84 14.94
C GLU A 306 -21.40 -8.63 13.91
N ARG A 307 -20.42 -7.76 14.19
CA ARG A 307 -19.28 -7.51 13.30
C ARG A 307 -18.43 -8.76 13.11
N ASP A 308 -18.20 -9.53 14.17
CA ASP A 308 -17.43 -10.78 14.07
C ASP A 308 -18.20 -11.84 13.27
N ASN A 309 -19.52 -11.95 13.46
CA ASN A 309 -20.39 -12.82 12.68
C ASN A 309 -20.35 -12.44 11.18
N LEU A 310 -20.57 -11.16 10.85
CA LEU A 310 -20.48 -10.67 9.47
C LEU A 310 -19.10 -10.91 8.84
N SER A 311 -18.02 -10.74 9.61
CA SER A 311 -16.66 -11.04 9.15
C SER A 311 -16.48 -12.52 8.83
N THR A 312 -17.02 -13.42 9.67
CA THR A 312 -16.98 -14.87 9.39
C THR A 312 -17.82 -15.25 8.18
N GLU A 313 -19.00 -14.65 8.00
CA GLU A 313 -19.84 -14.87 6.83
C GLU A 313 -19.16 -14.37 5.54
N LEU A 314 -18.55 -13.18 5.57
CA LEU A 314 -17.81 -12.63 4.44
C LEU A 314 -16.64 -13.55 4.06
N GLN A 315 -15.88 -14.05 5.05
CA GLN A 315 -14.83 -15.03 4.80
C GLN A 315 -15.37 -16.33 4.18
N GLN A 316 -16.54 -16.79 4.62
CA GLN A 316 -17.16 -18.00 4.09
C GLN A 316 -17.67 -17.81 2.65
N VAL A 317 -18.31 -16.67 2.36
CA VAL A 317 -18.74 -16.28 1.01
C VAL A 317 -17.53 -16.15 0.10
N GLN A 318 -16.45 -15.50 0.55
CA GLN A 318 -15.20 -15.38 -0.21
C GLN A 318 -14.58 -16.74 -0.53
N ARG A 319 -14.61 -17.70 0.41
CA ARG A 319 -14.17 -19.08 0.18
C ARG A 319 -15.03 -19.80 -0.87
N ASN A 320 -16.34 -19.56 -0.88
CA ASN A 320 -17.29 -20.23 -1.77
C ASN A 320 -17.34 -19.60 -3.18
N CYS A 321 -17.15 -18.29 -3.31
CA CYS A 321 -17.23 -17.56 -4.59
C CYS A 321 -15.98 -17.74 -5.47
N THR A 322 -14.83 -18.09 -4.89
CA THR A 322 -13.63 -18.47 -5.65
C THR A 322 -13.25 -19.91 -5.31
N PRO A 323 -13.74 -20.93 -6.04
CA PRO A 323 -13.30 -22.30 -5.82
C PRO A 323 -11.78 -22.34 -6.05
N ARG A 324 -11.01 -22.47 -4.96
CA ARG A 324 -9.55 -22.51 -5.05
C ARG A 324 -9.14 -23.71 -5.91
N PRO A 325 -8.13 -23.56 -6.79
CA PRO A 325 -7.61 -24.69 -7.55
C PRO A 325 -7.25 -25.83 -6.60
N ASN A 326 -7.62 -27.05 -6.96
CA ASN A 326 -7.16 -28.22 -6.22
C ASN A 326 -5.67 -28.45 -6.52
N TRP A 327 -4.80 -27.84 -5.71
CA TRP A 327 -3.35 -27.91 -5.84
C TRP A 327 -2.79 -29.33 -5.69
N ALA A 328 -3.53 -30.27 -5.10
CA ALA A 328 -3.08 -31.67 -5.04
C ALA A 328 -2.95 -32.28 -6.46
N LYS A 329 -3.79 -31.84 -7.41
CA LYS A 329 -3.73 -32.29 -8.81
C LYS A 329 -2.44 -31.86 -9.54
N CYS A 330 -1.77 -30.81 -9.07
CA CYS A 330 -0.52 -30.36 -9.70
C CYS A 330 0.61 -31.39 -9.56
N SER A 331 0.56 -32.25 -8.54
CA SER A 331 1.49 -33.37 -8.39
C SER A 331 1.45 -34.37 -9.57
N GLU A 332 0.32 -34.48 -10.28
CA GLU A 332 0.17 -35.36 -11.44
C GLU A 332 0.81 -34.78 -12.72
N VAL A 333 0.94 -33.46 -12.78
CA VAL A 333 1.38 -32.72 -13.99
C VAL A 333 2.87 -32.38 -13.94
N ILE A 334 3.43 -32.22 -12.74
CA ILE A 334 4.80 -31.75 -12.53
C ILE A 334 5.79 -32.93 -12.57
N PRO A 335 6.92 -32.80 -13.30
CA PRO A 335 7.99 -33.80 -13.28
C PRO A 335 8.52 -34.01 -11.86
N SER A 336 8.67 -35.26 -11.44
CA SER A 336 9.04 -35.69 -10.07
C SER A 336 7.90 -35.64 -9.02
N GLY A 337 6.65 -35.46 -9.45
CA GLY A 337 5.47 -35.86 -8.67
C GLY A 337 5.19 -35.02 -7.42
N ALA A 338 4.59 -35.67 -6.42
CA ALA A 338 4.12 -35.05 -5.19
C ALA A 338 5.24 -34.48 -4.31
N GLU A 339 6.42 -35.10 -4.28
CA GLU A 339 7.55 -34.62 -3.47
C GLU A 339 8.06 -33.26 -3.95
N ARG A 340 8.30 -33.12 -5.27
CA ARG A 340 8.76 -31.85 -5.85
C ARG A 340 7.70 -30.77 -5.73
N TRP A 341 6.42 -31.10 -5.94
CA TRP A 341 5.35 -30.14 -5.74
C TRP A 341 5.21 -29.72 -4.27
N GLY A 342 5.38 -30.64 -3.33
CA GLY A 342 5.42 -30.35 -1.90
C GLY A 342 6.48 -29.30 -1.55
N CYS A 343 7.73 -29.52 -1.99
CA CYS A 343 8.82 -28.56 -1.80
C CYS A 343 8.54 -27.22 -2.50
N LEU A 344 7.97 -27.24 -3.70
CA LEU A 344 7.65 -26.02 -4.45
C LEU A 344 6.48 -25.24 -3.86
N ALA A 345 5.53 -25.92 -3.23
CA ALA A 345 4.33 -25.31 -2.69
C ALA A 345 4.47 -24.84 -1.23
N GLU A 346 5.50 -25.33 -0.54
CA GLU A 346 5.75 -25.00 0.86
C GLU A 346 5.87 -23.49 1.10
N GLY A 347 5.09 -22.98 2.06
CA GLY A 347 5.11 -21.57 2.45
C GLY A 347 4.54 -20.58 1.41
N LYS A 348 3.95 -21.05 0.30
CA LYS A 348 3.42 -20.18 -0.77
C LYS A 348 1.90 -20.00 -0.71
N THR A 349 1.45 -18.81 -1.08
CA THR A 349 0.03 -18.49 -1.24
C THR A 349 -0.52 -19.09 -2.53
N SER A 350 -1.85 -19.27 -2.63
CA SER A 350 -2.46 -19.82 -3.85
C SER A 350 -2.17 -19.00 -5.12
N ASP A 351 -2.01 -17.68 -5.00
CA ASP A 351 -1.63 -16.82 -6.13
C ASP A 351 -0.18 -17.12 -6.58
N GLN A 352 0.75 -17.18 -5.63
CA GLN A 352 2.14 -17.57 -5.90
C GLN A 352 2.28 -19.00 -6.46
N LEU A 353 1.37 -19.92 -6.09
CA LEU A 353 1.33 -21.27 -6.66
C LEU A 353 0.96 -21.27 -8.14
N VAL A 354 0.16 -20.31 -8.60
CA VAL A 354 -0.13 -20.14 -10.04
C VAL A 354 1.16 -19.81 -10.78
N ASP A 355 1.94 -18.85 -10.29
CA ASP A 355 3.20 -18.44 -10.93
C ASP A 355 4.21 -19.58 -10.99
N VAL A 356 4.35 -20.33 -9.90
CA VAL A 356 5.22 -21.51 -9.83
C VAL A 356 4.77 -22.59 -10.82
N LEU A 357 3.46 -22.82 -10.95
CA LEU A 357 2.91 -23.78 -11.91
C LEU A 357 3.16 -23.32 -13.36
N LEU A 358 2.92 -22.04 -13.66
CA LEU A 358 3.17 -21.47 -14.98
C LEU A 358 4.65 -21.56 -15.36
N GLU A 359 5.56 -21.36 -14.40
CA GLU A 359 6.99 -21.52 -14.58
C GLU A 359 7.36 -22.99 -14.87
N GLU A 360 6.83 -23.96 -14.12
CA GLU A 360 7.11 -25.39 -14.35
C GLU A 360 6.57 -25.88 -15.71
N ILE A 361 5.37 -25.42 -16.10
CA ILE A 361 4.82 -25.73 -17.42
C ILE A 361 5.64 -25.05 -18.52
N GLY A 362 5.98 -23.77 -18.33
CA GLY A 362 6.77 -22.99 -19.29
C GLY A 362 8.17 -23.58 -19.51
N THR A 363 8.85 -24.00 -18.46
CA THR A 363 10.17 -24.65 -18.56
C THR A 363 10.12 -26.02 -19.22
N ARG A 364 9.02 -26.77 -19.05
CA ARG A 364 8.79 -28.01 -19.82
C ARG A 364 8.64 -27.71 -21.30
N VAL A 365 7.77 -26.77 -21.68
CA VAL A 365 7.57 -26.35 -23.08
C VAL A 365 8.88 -25.82 -23.68
N LEU A 366 9.67 -25.07 -22.90
CA LEU A 366 10.96 -24.57 -23.34
C LEU A 366 11.93 -25.71 -23.72
N LYS A 367 11.92 -26.84 -23.00
CA LYS A 367 12.75 -28.01 -23.33
C LYS A 367 12.29 -28.72 -24.61
N GLU A 368 11.02 -28.61 -24.96
CA GLU A 368 10.45 -29.18 -26.19
C GLU A 368 10.81 -28.33 -27.42
N ILE A 369 11.00 -27.02 -27.25
CA ILE A 369 11.46 -26.10 -28.31
C ILE A 369 12.92 -26.39 -28.66
N ASN A 370 13.20 -26.75 -29.92
CA ASN A 370 14.56 -27.01 -30.40
C ASN A 370 15.26 -25.76 -30.94
N VAL A 371 14.49 -24.80 -31.45
CA VAL A 371 15.00 -23.63 -32.16
C VAL A 371 14.16 -22.41 -31.81
N PHE A 372 14.82 -21.27 -31.61
CA PHE A 372 14.21 -19.97 -31.41
C PHE A 372 14.28 -19.14 -32.68
N PRO A 373 13.22 -18.37 -33.02
CA PRO A 373 13.29 -17.39 -34.09
C PRO A 373 14.15 -16.20 -33.64
N GLY A 374 15.13 -15.82 -34.45
CA GLY A 374 15.96 -14.63 -34.24
C GLY A 374 15.16 -13.34 -34.39
N TRP A 375 15.48 -12.36 -33.56
CA TRP A 375 14.76 -11.08 -33.46
C TRP A 375 15.25 -10.03 -34.47
N GLY A 376 16.23 -10.38 -35.30
CA GLY A 376 16.83 -9.51 -36.30
C GLY A 376 18.07 -8.76 -35.79
N LYS A 377 18.68 -7.95 -36.67
CA LYS A 377 19.90 -7.18 -36.38
C LYS A 377 19.64 -5.67 -36.23
N GLY A 378 18.38 -5.26 -36.09
CA GLY A 378 18.02 -3.85 -35.92
C GLY A 378 18.58 -3.26 -34.64
N ASP A 379 18.77 -1.93 -34.60
CA ASP A 379 19.32 -1.25 -33.43
C ASP A 379 18.40 -1.32 -32.19
N GLU A 380 17.10 -1.45 -32.41
CA GLU A 380 16.07 -1.67 -31.38
C GLU A 380 16.22 -3.03 -30.65
N VAL A 381 16.92 -3.99 -31.26
CA VAL A 381 17.15 -5.31 -30.66
C VAL A 381 18.39 -5.23 -29.75
N PRO A 382 18.33 -5.73 -28.50
CA PRO A 382 19.50 -5.74 -27.62
C PRO A 382 20.67 -6.49 -28.24
N VAL A 383 21.90 -6.00 -28.04
CA VAL A 383 23.13 -6.53 -28.67
C VAL A 383 23.29 -8.04 -28.51
N TYR A 384 22.91 -8.59 -27.36
CA TYR A 384 23.00 -10.01 -27.05
C TYR A 384 21.92 -10.85 -27.75
N LEU A 385 20.91 -10.25 -28.39
CA LEU A 385 19.87 -10.94 -29.16
C LEU A 385 19.92 -10.61 -30.66
N ARG A 386 20.90 -9.81 -31.14
CA ARG A 386 21.01 -9.41 -32.54
C ARG A 386 21.44 -10.60 -33.42
N HIS A 387 20.47 -11.38 -33.88
CA HIS A 387 20.68 -12.53 -34.74
C HIS A 387 19.56 -12.65 -35.77
N GLU A 388 19.92 -13.04 -36.99
CA GLU A 388 18.98 -13.32 -38.08
C GLU A 388 18.91 -14.82 -38.33
N GLY A 389 17.69 -15.33 -38.51
CA GLY A 389 17.45 -16.74 -38.74
C GLY A 389 17.16 -17.51 -37.45
N GLU A 390 17.45 -18.81 -37.48
CA GLU A 390 17.08 -19.76 -36.44
C GLU A 390 18.24 -20.02 -35.47
N VAL A 391 17.95 -19.94 -34.17
CA VAL A 391 18.94 -20.11 -33.09
C VAL A 391 18.65 -21.40 -32.32
N LYS A 392 19.61 -22.32 -32.21
CA LYS A 392 19.39 -23.59 -31.50
C LYS A 392 19.26 -23.37 -29.99
N ASN A 393 18.27 -24.01 -29.39
CA ASN A 393 18.10 -24.04 -27.94
C ASN A 393 19.08 -25.04 -27.30
N LYS A 394 19.87 -24.59 -26.32
CA LYS A 394 20.82 -25.44 -25.57
C LYS A 394 20.15 -26.30 -24.48
N LYS A 395 18.85 -26.12 -24.23
CA LYS A 395 18.03 -26.92 -23.28
C LYS A 395 18.63 -26.99 -21.87
N LEU A 396 18.99 -25.84 -21.33
CA LEU A 396 19.60 -25.73 -20.00
C LEU A 396 18.62 -26.07 -18.87
N THR A 397 19.17 -26.53 -17.76
CA THR A 397 18.43 -26.58 -16.49
C THR A 397 18.48 -25.22 -15.79
N LYS A 398 17.53 -24.96 -14.87
CA LYS A 398 17.52 -23.73 -14.07
C LYS A 398 18.83 -23.53 -13.32
N LYS A 399 19.36 -24.61 -12.72
CA LYS A 399 20.63 -24.62 -12.00
C LYS A 399 21.81 -24.20 -12.88
N ASP A 400 21.89 -24.75 -14.09
CA ASP A 400 22.98 -24.42 -15.02
C ASP A 400 22.92 -22.95 -15.45
N ALA A 401 21.71 -22.45 -15.73
CA ALA A 401 21.51 -21.03 -16.04
C ALA A 401 21.95 -20.14 -14.88
N VAL A 402 21.55 -20.45 -13.65
CA VAL A 402 21.96 -19.71 -12.43
C VAL A 402 23.49 -19.70 -12.28
N ASN A 403 24.15 -20.84 -12.44
CA ASN A 403 25.61 -20.93 -12.32
C ASN A 403 26.32 -20.07 -13.37
N ILE A 404 25.86 -20.08 -14.61
CA ILE A 404 26.42 -19.25 -15.67
C ILE A 404 26.26 -17.76 -15.33
N LEU A 405 25.09 -17.33 -14.86
CA LEU A 405 24.87 -15.92 -14.52
C LEU A 405 25.71 -15.47 -13.31
N LYS A 406 25.94 -16.36 -12.34
CA LYS A 406 26.88 -16.10 -11.24
C LYS A 406 28.31 -15.91 -11.74
N ASP A 407 28.75 -16.77 -12.65
CA ASP A 407 30.07 -16.64 -13.28
C ASP A 407 30.19 -15.32 -14.06
N VAL A 408 29.14 -14.90 -14.77
CA VAL A 408 29.10 -13.60 -15.47
C VAL A 408 29.33 -12.46 -14.49
N TRP A 409 28.58 -12.41 -13.38
CA TRP A 409 28.78 -11.37 -12.36
C TRP A 409 30.18 -11.40 -11.76
N LYS A 410 30.69 -12.60 -11.45
CA LYS A 410 32.04 -12.77 -10.90
C LYS A 410 33.13 -12.26 -11.84
N GLU A 411 33.08 -12.62 -13.12
CA GLU A 411 34.04 -12.14 -14.12
C GLU A 411 33.90 -10.63 -14.38
N LYS A 412 32.67 -10.10 -14.39
CA LYS A 412 32.42 -8.67 -14.57
C LYS A 412 33.03 -7.86 -13.43
N ILE A 413 32.71 -8.23 -12.19
CA ILE A 413 33.23 -7.55 -11.00
C ILE A 413 34.76 -7.59 -10.97
N ALA A 414 35.36 -8.76 -11.26
CA ALA A 414 36.81 -8.89 -11.31
C ALA A 414 37.45 -8.01 -12.40
N LEU A 415 36.85 -7.95 -13.59
CA LEU A 415 37.35 -7.12 -14.70
C LEU A 415 37.23 -5.62 -14.38
N GLU A 416 36.13 -5.19 -13.79
CA GLU A 416 35.90 -3.78 -13.44
C GLU A 416 36.83 -3.34 -12.30
N GLN A 417 37.10 -4.21 -11.33
CA GLN A 417 38.11 -3.98 -10.30
C GLN A 417 39.52 -3.85 -10.89
N GLN A 418 39.86 -4.65 -11.90
CA GLN A 418 41.19 -4.62 -12.54
C GLN A 418 41.37 -3.40 -13.45
N THR A 419 40.33 -3.03 -14.21
CA THR A 419 40.42 -1.98 -15.23
C THR A 419 40.01 -0.60 -14.71
N GLY A 420 39.31 -0.52 -13.58
CA GLY A 420 38.73 0.70 -13.03
C GLY A 420 37.61 1.31 -13.89
N LYS A 421 37.18 0.62 -14.97
CA LYS A 421 36.16 1.10 -15.89
C LYS A 421 34.92 0.21 -15.82
N ARG A 422 33.77 0.81 -15.60
CA ARG A 422 32.48 0.12 -15.67
C ARG A 422 32.07 -0.10 -17.12
N SER A 423 31.58 -1.30 -17.41
CA SER A 423 31.08 -1.68 -18.73
C SER A 423 29.56 -1.84 -18.70
N SER A 424 28.88 -1.61 -19.84
CA SER A 424 27.45 -1.91 -19.94
C SER A 424 27.20 -3.42 -19.84
N LEU A 425 26.29 -3.85 -18.96
CA LEU A 425 25.99 -5.27 -18.74
C LEU A 425 25.60 -6.01 -20.03
N PRO A 426 24.68 -5.50 -20.90
CA PRO A 426 24.40 -6.11 -22.20
C PRO A 426 25.64 -6.39 -23.06
N ASN A 427 26.57 -5.46 -23.13
CA ASN A 427 27.80 -5.60 -23.93
C ASN A 427 28.73 -6.63 -23.28
N PHE A 428 28.94 -6.52 -21.96
CA PHE A 428 29.77 -7.47 -21.22
C PHE A 428 29.22 -8.90 -21.32
N PHE A 429 27.90 -9.07 -21.19
CA PHE A 429 27.24 -10.37 -21.27
C PHE A 429 27.49 -11.05 -22.62
N LEU A 430 27.36 -10.33 -23.73
CA LEU A 430 27.69 -10.87 -25.05
C LEU A 430 29.18 -11.22 -25.16
N SER A 431 30.08 -10.31 -24.77
CA SER A 431 31.52 -10.55 -24.81
C SER A 431 31.95 -11.75 -23.96
N TYR A 432 31.32 -11.95 -22.80
CA TYR A 432 31.51 -13.11 -21.94
C TYR A 432 31.14 -14.41 -22.67
N LEU A 433 29.96 -14.45 -23.30
CA LEU A 433 29.49 -15.63 -24.02
C LEU A 433 30.38 -15.95 -25.22
N GLN A 434 30.82 -14.93 -25.96
CA GLN A 434 31.78 -15.08 -27.07
C GLN A 434 33.11 -15.64 -26.60
N LYS A 435 33.65 -15.13 -25.47
CA LYS A 435 34.90 -15.61 -24.87
C LYS A 435 34.80 -17.05 -24.37
N LYS A 436 33.68 -17.43 -23.72
CA LYS A 436 33.53 -18.74 -23.07
C LYS A 436 33.10 -19.85 -24.04
N TYR A 437 32.23 -19.53 -25.00
CA TYR A 437 31.59 -20.53 -25.88
C TYR A 437 31.91 -20.35 -27.36
N GLY A 438 32.64 -19.29 -27.74
CA GLY A 438 32.95 -18.94 -29.12
C GLY A 438 31.83 -18.17 -29.81
N ASP A 439 32.19 -17.37 -30.83
CA ASP A 439 31.26 -16.47 -31.53
C ASP A 439 30.05 -17.19 -32.16
N ALA A 440 30.28 -18.39 -32.71
CA ALA A 440 29.23 -19.17 -33.38
C ALA A 440 28.13 -19.64 -32.40
N ALA A 441 28.51 -20.04 -31.18
CA ALA A 441 27.56 -20.55 -30.19
C ALA A 441 27.06 -19.46 -29.22
N ALA A 442 27.71 -18.29 -29.16
CA ALA A 442 27.36 -17.21 -28.23
C ALA A 442 25.88 -16.80 -28.33
N MET A 443 25.34 -16.72 -29.56
CA MET A 443 23.92 -16.38 -29.78
C MET A 443 22.98 -17.51 -29.31
N GLU A 444 23.35 -18.78 -29.53
CA GLU A 444 22.59 -19.94 -29.03
C GLU A 444 22.48 -19.93 -27.49
N TRP A 445 23.59 -19.63 -26.83
CA TRP A 445 23.63 -19.46 -25.38
C TRP A 445 22.85 -18.24 -24.90
N SER A 446 22.97 -17.12 -25.60
CA SER A 446 22.27 -15.88 -25.23
C SER A 446 20.76 -16.04 -25.30
N TYR A 447 20.22 -16.58 -26.40
CA TYR A 447 18.78 -16.83 -26.52
C TYR A 447 18.29 -17.84 -25.49
N THR A 448 19.05 -18.93 -25.27
CA THR A 448 18.68 -19.94 -24.28
C THR A 448 18.64 -19.35 -22.87
N LEU A 449 19.65 -18.57 -22.47
CA LEU A 449 19.70 -17.92 -21.16
C LEU A 449 18.59 -16.88 -21.03
N TYR A 450 18.37 -16.06 -22.07
CA TYR A 450 17.33 -15.04 -22.08
C TYR A 450 15.93 -15.63 -21.85
N GLU A 451 15.61 -16.72 -22.53
CA GLU A 451 14.32 -17.40 -22.39
C GLU A 451 14.17 -18.08 -21.02
N ASN A 452 15.23 -18.68 -20.48
CA ASN A 452 15.23 -19.23 -19.12
C ASN A 452 15.00 -18.13 -18.07
N MET A 453 15.67 -16.99 -18.22
CA MET A 453 15.53 -15.82 -17.33
C MET A 453 14.14 -15.18 -17.41
N ARG A 454 13.53 -15.16 -18.60
CA ARG A 454 12.18 -14.62 -18.81
C ARG A 454 11.11 -15.48 -18.14
N LEU A 455 11.24 -16.80 -18.21
CA LEU A 455 10.26 -17.75 -17.69
C LEU A 455 10.44 -18.01 -16.18
N CYS A 456 11.67 -18.10 -15.70
CA CYS A 456 11.94 -18.50 -14.31
C CYS A 456 12.01 -17.30 -13.36
N ARG A 457 10.84 -16.73 -13.07
CA ARG A 457 10.73 -15.52 -12.23
C ARG A 457 10.79 -15.81 -10.73
N SER A 458 10.53 -17.05 -10.31
CA SER A 458 10.60 -17.44 -8.89
C SER A 458 12.03 -17.41 -8.33
N ASN A 459 13.04 -17.66 -9.16
CA ASN A 459 14.45 -17.57 -8.76
C ASN A 459 14.92 -16.11 -8.81
N TYR A 460 15.44 -15.61 -7.68
CA TYR A 460 15.89 -14.23 -7.57
C TYR A 460 17.05 -13.91 -8.53
N ILE A 461 18.00 -14.83 -8.74
CA ILE A 461 19.17 -14.57 -9.58
C ILE A 461 18.75 -14.41 -11.03
N LEU A 462 17.88 -15.31 -11.53
CA LEU A 462 17.36 -15.26 -12.89
C LEU A 462 16.51 -14.00 -13.11
N SER A 463 15.58 -13.71 -12.20
CA SER A 463 14.69 -12.55 -12.31
C SER A 463 15.43 -11.21 -12.19
N SER A 464 16.33 -11.08 -11.21
CA SER A 464 17.15 -9.88 -11.02
C SER A 464 18.08 -9.63 -12.20
N PHE A 465 18.78 -10.67 -12.69
CA PHE A 465 19.62 -10.55 -13.88
C PHE A 465 18.80 -10.12 -15.11
N TYR A 466 17.61 -10.72 -15.31
CA TYR A 466 16.71 -10.33 -16.40
C TYR A 466 16.30 -8.86 -16.34
N ASP A 467 15.90 -8.39 -15.16
CA ASP A 467 15.42 -7.03 -14.98
C ASP A 467 16.55 -6.01 -15.18
N ILE A 468 17.79 -6.36 -14.79
CA ILE A 468 18.96 -5.53 -15.05
C ILE A 468 19.39 -5.57 -16.52
N LEU A 469 19.41 -6.75 -17.13
CA LEU A 469 19.80 -6.93 -18.53
C LEU A 469 18.84 -6.21 -19.49
N THR A 470 17.55 -6.19 -19.18
CA THR A 470 16.51 -5.48 -19.96
C THR A 470 16.39 -4.00 -19.63
N GLY A 471 17.18 -3.49 -18.68
CA GLY A 471 17.20 -2.07 -18.29
C GLY A 471 16.01 -1.62 -17.44
N LYS A 472 15.19 -2.54 -16.92
CA LYS A 472 14.12 -2.22 -15.97
C LYS A 472 14.67 -1.77 -14.62
N VAL A 473 15.80 -2.34 -14.23
CA VAL A 473 16.50 -2.07 -12.98
C VAL A 473 17.96 -1.76 -13.29
N GLY A 474 18.56 -0.82 -12.57
CA GLY A 474 19.96 -0.46 -12.69
C GLY A 474 20.87 -1.49 -12.00
N GLU A 475 22.06 -1.67 -12.56
CA GLU A 475 23.07 -2.59 -12.01
C GLU A 475 23.47 -2.24 -10.57
N GLU A 476 23.45 -0.97 -10.19
CA GLU A 476 23.77 -0.53 -8.81
C GLU A 476 22.89 -1.21 -7.76
N GLN A 477 21.65 -1.57 -8.10
CA GLN A 477 20.76 -2.25 -7.16
C GLN A 477 21.27 -3.65 -6.80
N TYR A 478 21.87 -4.37 -7.75
CA TYR A 478 22.50 -5.66 -7.48
C TYR A 478 23.68 -5.51 -6.51
N HIS A 479 24.55 -4.53 -6.78
CA HIS A 479 25.71 -4.25 -5.93
C HIS A 479 25.30 -3.78 -4.54
N GLY A 480 24.31 -2.89 -4.44
CA GLY A 480 23.76 -2.39 -3.18
C GLY A 480 23.14 -3.49 -2.32
N GLN A 481 22.37 -4.39 -2.91
CA GLN A 481 21.81 -5.54 -2.18
C GLN A 481 22.88 -6.52 -1.71
N ASN A 482 23.88 -6.83 -2.54
CA ASN A 482 24.98 -7.72 -2.15
C ASN A 482 25.87 -7.09 -1.07
N GLN A 483 26.10 -5.77 -1.14
CA GLN A 483 26.81 -5.05 -0.09
C GLN A 483 26.04 -5.09 1.23
N LEU A 484 24.72 -4.90 1.18
CA LEU A 484 23.86 -4.99 2.37
C LEU A 484 23.93 -6.39 3.01
N ILE A 485 23.84 -7.45 2.20
CA ILE A 485 23.98 -8.84 2.68
C ILE A 485 25.38 -9.07 3.27
N SER A 486 26.44 -8.61 2.60
CA SER A 486 27.82 -8.76 3.09
C SER A 486 28.06 -8.01 4.40
N ASN A 487 27.52 -6.79 4.54
CA ASN A 487 27.62 -6.02 5.78
C ASN A 487 26.88 -6.72 6.93
N LEU A 488 25.68 -7.25 6.66
CA LEU A 488 24.95 -8.03 7.65
C LEU A 488 25.72 -9.28 8.09
N GLN A 489 26.33 -10.02 7.16
CA GLN A 489 27.15 -11.18 7.50
C GLN A 489 28.33 -10.81 8.41
N LYS A 490 29.01 -9.68 8.12
CA LYS A 490 30.12 -9.18 8.95
C LYS A 490 29.65 -8.79 10.34
N GLU A 491 28.50 -8.13 10.45
CA GLU A 491 27.95 -7.70 11.74
C GLU A 491 27.55 -8.90 12.60
N LEU A 492 26.86 -9.89 12.01
CA LEU A 492 26.48 -11.12 12.70
C LEU A 492 27.72 -11.90 13.16
N ALA A 493 28.76 -11.98 12.32
CA ALA A 493 30.03 -12.61 12.70
C ALA A 493 30.76 -11.83 13.81
N ALA A 494 30.67 -10.50 13.84
CA ALA A 494 31.26 -9.69 14.90
C ALA A 494 30.55 -9.87 16.25
N CYS A 495 29.23 -10.08 16.23
CA CYS A 495 28.45 -10.38 17.44
C CYS A 495 28.70 -11.80 17.98
N ASP A 496 29.12 -12.75 17.14
CA ASP A 496 29.42 -14.12 17.54
C ASP A 496 30.82 -14.22 18.15
N SER A 497 30.94 -13.76 19.40
CA SER A 497 32.20 -13.81 20.16
C SER A 497 32.77 -15.23 20.32
N SER A 498 31.90 -16.24 20.23
CA SER A 498 32.24 -17.67 20.29
C SER A 498 32.67 -18.28 18.96
N ASN A 499 32.51 -17.55 17.84
CA ASN A 499 32.67 -18.04 16.47
C ASN A 499 31.97 -19.41 16.25
N SER A 500 30.81 -19.57 16.89
CA SER A 500 30.03 -20.82 16.93
C SER A 500 29.17 -21.00 15.67
N GLY A 501 28.99 -19.93 14.88
CA GLY A 501 28.07 -19.88 13.76
C GLY A 501 26.61 -19.68 14.17
N SER A 502 26.34 -19.41 15.45
CA SER A 502 24.98 -19.22 15.98
C SER A 502 24.88 -18.05 16.94
N LEU A 503 23.72 -17.38 16.98
CA LEU A 503 23.43 -16.26 17.87
C LEU A 503 22.11 -16.47 18.60
N SER A 504 21.93 -15.87 19.78
CA SER A 504 20.64 -15.93 20.46
C SER A 504 19.55 -15.16 19.70
N SER A 505 18.32 -15.67 19.70
CA SER A 505 17.13 -15.03 19.11
C SER A 505 16.85 -13.62 19.67
N LYS A 506 17.28 -13.36 20.91
CA LYS A 506 17.13 -12.08 21.61
C LYS A 506 18.26 -11.08 21.31
N HIS A 507 19.21 -11.43 20.45
CA HIS A 507 20.36 -10.59 20.19
C HIS A 507 19.97 -9.32 19.41
N THR A 508 20.57 -8.18 19.77
CA THR A 508 20.33 -6.87 19.14
C THR A 508 21.01 -6.70 17.79
N ALA A 509 21.68 -7.73 17.27
CA ALA A 509 22.52 -7.67 16.06
C ALA A 509 21.73 -7.18 14.83
N LEU A 510 20.51 -7.69 14.61
CA LEU A 510 19.68 -7.24 13.48
C LEU A 510 19.25 -5.77 13.63
N ARG A 511 19.06 -5.31 14.87
CA ARG A 511 18.68 -3.92 15.16
C ARG A 511 19.86 -2.97 14.97
N GLU A 512 21.07 -3.42 15.34
CA GLU A 512 22.33 -2.71 15.16
C GLU A 512 22.75 -2.64 13.69
N ALA A 513 22.62 -3.76 12.95
CA ALA A 513 22.88 -3.81 11.51
C ALA A 513 21.89 -2.95 10.69
N PHE A 514 20.66 -2.78 11.18
CA PHE A 514 19.60 -2.05 10.47
C PHE A 514 18.90 -1.02 11.36
N PRO A 515 19.57 0.10 11.71
CA PRO A 515 19.03 1.09 12.63
C PRO A 515 17.77 1.80 12.11
N LEU A 516 17.66 1.95 10.78
CA LEU A 516 16.55 2.63 10.11
C LEU A 516 15.34 1.72 9.85
N LYS A 517 15.47 0.40 9.97
CA LYS A 517 14.36 -0.52 9.72
C LYS A 517 13.29 -0.38 10.81
N ARG A 518 12.03 -0.50 10.37
CA ARG A 518 10.87 -0.52 11.29
C ARG A 518 10.95 -1.75 12.20
N LYS A 519 10.43 -1.63 13.43
CA LYS A 519 10.42 -2.74 14.40
C LYS A 519 9.73 -3.99 13.83
N GLN A 520 8.60 -3.82 13.14
CA GLN A 520 7.88 -4.90 12.47
C GLN A 520 8.73 -5.59 11.39
N SER A 521 9.50 -4.83 10.61
CA SER A 521 10.38 -5.40 9.58
C SER A 521 11.54 -6.19 10.18
N ILE A 522 12.05 -5.78 11.34
CA ILE A 522 13.05 -6.57 12.08
C ILE A 522 12.42 -7.85 12.63
N GLN A 523 11.20 -7.77 13.20
CA GLN A 523 10.49 -8.96 13.66
C GLN A 523 10.26 -9.96 12.52
N GLU A 524 9.83 -9.48 11.35
CA GLU A 524 9.69 -10.31 10.15
C GLU A 524 11.00 -11.04 9.74
N LEU A 525 12.17 -10.44 10.00
CA LEU A 525 13.47 -11.07 9.75
C LEU A 525 13.81 -12.10 10.83
N VAL A 526 13.49 -11.82 12.09
CA VAL A 526 13.64 -12.78 13.20
C VAL A 526 12.77 -14.01 12.93
N ASP A 527 11.50 -13.81 12.58
CA ASP A 527 10.57 -14.90 12.27
C ASP A 527 11.07 -15.73 11.07
N ALA A 528 11.56 -15.06 10.02
CA ALA A 528 12.14 -15.74 8.85
C ALA A 528 13.44 -16.52 9.17
N SER A 529 14.18 -16.10 10.19
CA SER A 529 15.37 -16.82 10.65
C SER A 529 15.04 -18.09 11.45
N GLN A 530 13.84 -18.17 12.02
CA GLN A 530 13.37 -19.29 12.85
C GLN A 530 12.56 -20.33 12.07
N TYR A 531 12.28 -20.09 10.77
CA TYR A 531 11.38 -20.92 9.95
C TYR A 531 11.70 -22.43 9.94
N LYS A 532 12.97 -22.83 10.13
CA LYS A 532 13.41 -24.23 10.14
C LYS A 532 13.55 -24.85 11.53
N LEU A 533 13.48 -24.06 12.60
CA LEU A 533 13.60 -24.55 13.97
C LEU A 533 12.22 -24.96 14.49
N GLY A 534 11.90 -26.24 14.34
CA GLY A 534 10.84 -26.89 15.12
C GLY A 534 11.21 -27.13 16.58
N SER A 535 12.29 -26.53 17.10
CA SER A 535 12.83 -26.81 18.43
C SER A 535 12.79 -25.60 19.36
N THR A 536 12.58 -25.92 20.62
CA THR A 536 12.53 -25.10 21.85
C THR A 536 13.78 -24.28 22.16
N GLU A 537 14.74 -24.15 21.23
CA GLU A 537 16.02 -23.48 21.47
C GLU A 537 16.03 -22.08 20.85
N ASP A 538 16.32 -21.08 21.71
CA ASP A 538 16.42 -19.64 21.41
C ASP A 538 17.69 -19.30 20.60
N LEU A 539 18.14 -20.17 19.69
CA LEU A 539 19.38 -20.05 18.93
C LEU A 539 19.12 -19.98 17.41
N ILE A 540 19.73 -19.01 16.74
CA ILE A 540 19.68 -18.77 15.31
C ILE A 540 21.04 -19.15 14.71
N ASP A 541 21.10 -20.22 13.90
CA ASP A 541 22.26 -20.55 13.06
C ASP A 541 22.32 -19.59 11.87
N TYR A 542 23.06 -18.48 12.04
CA TYR A 542 23.16 -17.45 11.00
C TYR A 542 23.94 -17.90 9.78
N MET A 543 24.81 -18.91 9.90
CA MET A 543 25.57 -19.45 8.77
C MET A 543 24.67 -20.21 7.80
N SER A 544 23.63 -20.87 8.31
CA SER A 544 22.62 -21.52 7.47
C SER A 544 21.74 -20.53 6.69
N LEU A 545 21.47 -19.34 7.24
CA LEU A 545 20.56 -18.35 6.65
C LEU A 545 20.99 -17.83 5.28
N PHE A 546 22.29 -17.88 4.98
CA PHE A 546 22.86 -17.40 3.72
C PHE A 546 23.18 -18.52 2.73
N LYS A 547 22.83 -19.77 3.06
CA LYS A 547 22.96 -20.88 2.12
C LYS A 547 21.94 -20.74 1.00
N GLU A 548 22.22 -21.44 -0.09
CA GLU A 548 21.30 -21.57 -1.21
C GLU A 548 20.93 -23.03 -1.39
N ASP A 549 19.74 -23.27 -1.94
CA ASP A 549 19.30 -24.60 -2.30
C ASP A 549 20.00 -25.14 -3.56
N VAL A 550 19.62 -26.34 -3.98
CA VAL A 550 20.19 -27.01 -5.16
C VAL A 550 19.92 -26.27 -6.48
N GLU A 551 18.90 -25.43 -6.54
CA GLU A 551 18.53 -24.60 -7.70
C GLU A 551 19.11 -23.17 -7.60
N GLY A 552 19.84 -22.85 -6.52
CA GLY A 552 20.42 -21.54 -6.27
C GLY A 552 19.42 -20.50 -5.74
N ASN A 553 18.28 -20.95 -5.21
CA ASN A 553 17.37 -20.06 -4.47
C ASN A 553 17.96 -19.80 -3.09
N ALA A 554 17.82 -18.56 -2.63
CA ALA A 554 18.25 -18.20 -1.29
C ALA A 554 17.20 -18.64 -0.26
N GLU A 555 17.66 -18.94 0.96
CA GLU A 555 16.79 -19.25 2.09
C GLU A 555 15.75 -18.13 2.38
N PRO A 556 14.63 -18.44 3.07
CA PRO A 556 13.55 -17.49 3.33
C PRO A 556 14.02 -16.16 3.94
N PHE A 557 15.04 -16.20 4.80
CA PHE A 557 15.65 -15.02 5.41
C PHE A 557 16.21 -14.03 4.38
N VAL A 558 17.05 -14.49 3.45
CA VAL A 558 17.64 -13.62 2.41
C VAL A 558 16.59 -13.18 1.41
N ALA A 559 15.64 -14.05 1.05
CA ALA A 559 14.50 -13.69 0.21
C ALA A 559 13.68 -12.56 0.87
N LYS A 560 13.44 -12.65 2.18
CA LYS A 560 12.74 -11.63 2.96
C LYS A 560 13.51 -10.31 2.99
N LEU A 561 14.83 -10.35 3.20
CA LEU A 561 15.68 -9.16 3.20
C LEU A 561 15.63 -8.41 1.86
N ARG A 562 15.69 -9.15 0.74
CA ARG A 562 15.54 -8.58 -0.61
C ARG A 562 14.15 -8.01 -0.85
N SER A 563 13.08 -8.68 -0.38
CA SER A 563 11.72 -8.15 -0.47
C SER A 563 11.56 -6.84 0.32
N GLN A 564 12.17 -6.75 1.51
CA GLN A 564 12.16 -5.54 2.31
C GLN A 564 12.91 -4.40 1.61
N TYR A 565 14.04 -4.69 0.96
CA TYR A 565 14.78 -3.71 0.17
C TYR A 565 13.90 -3.03 -0.88
N VAL A 566 13.15 -3.83 -1.65
CA VAL A 566 12.26 -3.32 -2.71
C VAL A 566 11.10 -2.52 -2.11
N ARG A 567 10.47 -3.02 -1.03
CA ARG A 567 9.37 -2.32 -0.35
C ARG A 567 9.81 -0.98 0.25
N GLU A 568 10.98 -0.93 0.89
CA GLU A 568 11.53 0.29 1.50
C GLU A 568 11.82 1.36 0.44
N LYS A 569 12.38 0.95 -0.71
CA LYS A 569 12.58 1.82 -1.86
C LYS A 569 11.26 2.37 -2.41
N GLN A 570 10.27 1.50 -2.65
CA GLN A 570 8.95 1.91 -3.14
C GLN A 570 8.28 2.90 -2.18
N GLU A 571 8.36 2.63 -0.87
CA GLU A 571 7.82 3.50 0.16
C GLU A 571 8.54 4.87 0.19
N TYR A 572 9.86 4.88 0.02
CA TYR A 572 10.62 6.12 -0.04
C TYR A 572 10.25 6.97 -1.28
N LEU A 573 10.12 6.33 -2.45
CA LEU A 573 9.67 7.01 -3.67
C LEU A 573 8.21 7.45 -3.60
N ARG A 574 7.35 6.72 -2.88
CA ARG A 574 5.97 7.15 -2.61
C ARG A 574 5.95 8.42 -1.76
N GLN A 575 6.81 8.51 -0.74
CA GLN A 575 6.94 9.74 0.06
C GLN A 575 7.45 10.90 -0.78
N LEU A 576 8.41 10.66 -1.68
CA LEU A 576 8.86 11.67 -2.64
C LEU A 576 7.72 12.14 -3.55
N LYS A 577 6.95 11.21 -4.14
CA LYS A 577 5.77 11.54 -4.95
C LYS A 577 4.77 12.39 -4.17
N ASN A 578 4.46 12.01 -2.94
CA ASN A 578 3.54 12.76 -2.08
C ASN A 578 4.04 14.18 -1.77
N LYS A 579 5.37 14.40 -1.73
CA LYS A 579 5.95 15.75 -1.54
C LYS A 579 5.97 16.59 -2.80
N LEU A 580 6.13 15.97 -3.97
CA LEU A 580 6.00 16.66 -5.25
C LEU A 580 4.54 17.09 -5.52
N GLY A 581 3.57 16.45 -4.85
CA GLY A 581 2.16 16.85 -4.90
C GLY A 581 1.58 16.72 -6.30
N ASP A 582 0.86 17.75 -6.75
CA ASP A 582 0.19 17.78 -8.07
C ASP A 582 1.09 18.31 -9.20
N LEU A 583 2.40 18.43 -8.97
CA LEU A 583 3.33 18.81 -10.02
C LEU A 583 3.33 17.75 -11.13
N THR A 584 3.10 18.18 -12.37
CA THR A 584 3.20 17.32 -13.57
C THR A 584 4.62 17.27 -14.11
N LEU A 585 5.37 18.35 -13.89
CA LEU A 585 6.71 18.59 -14.38
C LEU A 585 7.59 18.99 -13.20
N VAL A 586 8.81 18.46 -13.15
CA VAL A 586 9.75 18.68 -12.06
C VAL A 586 11.08 19.19 -12.59
N THR A 587 11.70 20.13 -11.86
CA THR A 587 13.07 20.60 -12.11
C THR A 587 14.08 19.90 -11.19
N ALA A 588 15.38 20.05 -11.45
CA ALA A 588 16.41 19.49 -10.59
C ALA A 588 16.34 20.04 -9.16
N ASP A 589 15.98 21.32 -9.00
CA ASP A 589 15.89 21.97 -7.70
C ASP A 589 14.64 21.55 -6.92
N ASP A 590 13.52 21.32 -7.62
CA ASP A 590 12.32 20.75 -7.00
C ASP A 590 12.59 19.34 -6.43
N LEU A 591 13.29 18.49 -7.18
CA LEU A 591 13.70 17.17 -6.69
C LEU A 591 14.66 17.29 -5.50
N LYS A 592 15.65 18.18 -5.55
CA LYS A 592 16.58 18.41 -4.43
C LYS A 592 15.81 18.83 -3.17
N ALA A 593 14.90 19.79 -3.30
CA ALA A 593 14.09 20.28 -2.19
C ALA A 593 13.18 19.19 -1.62
N ALA A 594 12.53 18.40 -2.49
CA ALA A 594 11.68 17.30 -2.07
C ALA A 594 12.47 16.20 -1.33
N PHE A 595 13.66 15.82 -1.82
CA PHE A 595 14.55 14.86 -1.16
C PHE A 595 15.02 15.37 0.21
N CYS A 596 15.51 16.62 0.30
CA CYS A 596 15.94 17.20 1.58
C CYS A 596 14.79 17.30 2.60
N MET A 597 13.54 17.46 2.15
CA MET A 597 12.38 17.51 3.04
C MET A 597 12.00 16.12 3.58
N ILE A 598 12.07 15.07 2.75
CA ILE A 598 11.74 13.71 3.19
C ILE A 598 12.89 13.04 3.94
N ASP A 599 14.14 13.39 3.66
CA ASP A 599 15.35 12.83 4.23
C ASP A 599 16.36 13.94 4.55
N PRO A 600 16.21 14.63 5.69
CA PRO A 600 17.06 15.77 6.06
C PRO A 600 18.55 15.43 6.21
N ASP A 601 18.87 14.16 6.49
CA ASP A 601 20.25 13.70 6.69
C ASP A 601 20.90 13.18 5.41
N ILE A 602 20.27 13.36 4.24
CA ILE A 602 20.85 12.97 2.96
C ILE A 602 22.11 13.78 2.67
N ASP A 603 23.22 13.09 2.38
CA ASP A 603 24.47 13.76 2.03
C ASP A 603 24.41 14.31 0.59
N ALA A 604 25.16 15.39 0.36
CA ALA A 604 25.16 16.09 -0.93
C ALA A 604 25.58 15.19 -2.11
N ARG A 605 26.45 14.19 -1.89
CA ARG A 605 26.90 13.30 -2.98
C ARG A 605 25.80 12.32 -3.38
N THR A 606 25.12 11.75 -2.39
CA THR A 606 23.95 10.88 -2.62
C THR A 606 22.82 11.65 -3.29
N LEU A 607 22.56 12.88 -2.85
CA LEU A 607 21.53 13.73 -3.45
C LEU A 607 21.83 14.02 -4.93
N VAL A 608 23.06 14.41 -5.26
CA VAL A 608 23.50 14.63 -6.65
C VAL A 608 23.37 13.35 -7.47
N THR A 609 23.68 12.20 -6.88
CA THR A 609 23.54 10.89 -7.54
C THR A 609 22.07 10.60 -7.87
N TYR A 610 21.14 10.82 -6.93
CA TYR A 610 19.71 10.58 -7.16
C TYR A 610 19.12 11.52 -8.20
N VAL A 611 19.46 12.81 -8.13
CA VAL A 611 19.06 13.77 -9.16
C VAL A 611 19.66 13.38 -10.52
N GLY A 612 20.93 12.99 -10.56
CA GLY A 612 21.59 12.50 -11.79
C GLY A 612 20.93 11.26 -12.40
N LEU A 613 20.38 10.36 -11.57
CA LEU A 613 19.59 9.21 -12.03
C LEU A 613 18.27 9.64 -12.68
N ALA A 614 17.57 10.61 -12.10
CA ALA A 614 16.30 11.12 -12.65
C ALA A 614 16.49 11.81 -14.01
N TYR A 615 17.60 12.54 -14.20
CA TYR A 615 17.88 13.30 -15.44
C TYR A 615 18.77 12.56 -16.45
N GLN A 616 19.29 11.37 -16.12
CA GLN A 616 20.23 10.62 -16.96
C GLN A 616 21.43 11.48 -17.39
N ALA A 617 22.35 11.73 -16.45
CA ALA A 617 23.50 12.65 -16.48
C ALA A 617 24.53 12.54 -17.65
N GLN A 618 24.13 12.16 -18.86
CA GLN A 618 24.92 12.24 -20.10
C GLN A 618 24.60 13.49 -20.94
N ARG A 619 23.59 14.29 -20.61
CA ARG A 619 23.33 15.56 -21.29
C ARG A 619 23.97 16.71 -20.50
N GLU A 620 24.82 17.46 -21.18
CA GLU A 620 25.44 18.67 -20.65
C GLU A 620 24.32 19.68 -20.32
N GLN A 621 24.20 20.06 -19.04
CA GLN A 621 23.26 21.02 -18.42
C GLN A 621 21.93 20.46 -17.85
N PRO A 622 21.96 19.83 -16.65
CA PRO A 622 20.76 19.39 -15.93
C PRO A 622 19.93 20.54 -15.30
N ASP A 623 20.49 21.75 -15.18
CA ASP A 623 19.88 22.82 -14.36
C ASP A 623 18.69 23.55 -15.03
N GLN A 624 18.38 23.25 -16.30
CA GLN A 624 17.25 23.83 -17.04
C GLN A 624 16.32 22.80 -17.71
N GLU A 625 16.61 21.50 -17.56
CA GLU A 625 15.76 20.45 -18.13
C GLU A 625 14.59 20.17 -17.19
N VAL A 626 13.39 20.12 -17.74
CA VAL A 626 12.16 19.82 -17.00
C VAL A 626 11.62 18.49 -17.50
N ILE A 627 11.37 17.55 -16.59
CA ILE A 627 10.88 16.20 -16.94
C ILE A 627 9.56 15.90 -16.25
N PRO A 628 8.69 15.04 -16.84
CA PRO A 628 7.50 14.55 -16.15
C PRO A 628 7.84 13.85 -14.84
N VAL A 629 7.04 14.08 -13.81
CA VAL A 629 7.24 13.47 -12.47
C VAL A 629 7.26 11.95 -12.58
N GLU A 630 6.37 11.37 -13.38
CA GLU A 630 6.26 9.94 -13.63
C GLU A 630 7.56 9.39 -14.23
N THR A 631 8.13 10.07 -15.22
CA THR A 631 9.40 9.68 -15.83
C THR A 631 10.56 9.77 -14.85
N ALA A 632 10.60 10.82 -14.01
CA ALA A 632 11.60 10.95 -12.95
C ALA A 632 11.50 9.78 -11.95
N LEU A 633 10.27 9.47 -11.49
CA LEU A 633 10.01 8.38 -10.55
C LEU A 633 10.32 7.01 -11.16
N GLU A 634 10.00 6.76 -12.43
CA GLU A 634 10.36 5.53 -13.15
C GLU A 634 11.88 5.33 -13.21
N ARG A 635 12.63 6.41 -13.51
CA ARG A 635 14.10 6.36 -13.55
C ARG A 635 14.72 6.14 -12.17
N LEU A 636 14.16 6.77 -11.14
CA LEU A 636 14.56 6.55 -9.74
C LEU A 636 14.17 5.14 -9.25
N LEU A 637 13.05 4.61 -9.73
CA LEU A 637 12.63 3.23 -9.47
C LEU A 637 13.56 2.22 -10.16
N ALA A 638 14.14 2.57 -11.30
CA ALA A 638 15.17 1.74 -11.94
C ALA A 638 16.50 1.83 -11.17
N GLY A 639 16.95 3.01 -10.75
CA GLY A 639 18.24 3.22 -10.05
C GLY A 639 18.28 2.74 -8.59
N ASP A 640 19.44 2.77 -7.94
CA ASP A 640 19.56 2.39 -6.51
C ASP A 640 19.31 3.58 -5.58
N VAL A 641 18.09 3.69 -5.06
CA VAL A 641 17.63 4.81 -4.22
C VAL A 641 17.17 4.29 -2.87
N ARG A 642 17.72 4.86 -1.79
CA ARG A 642 17.44 4.47 -0.41
C ARG A 642 17.46 5.68 0.52
N ARG A 643 16.74 5.54 1.63
CA ARG A 643 16.76 6.51 2.72
C ARG A 643 18.08 6.41 3.50
N VAL A 644 18.67 7.55 3.81
CA VAL A 644 19.94 7.69 4.54
C VAL A 644 19.69 8.01 6.02
N GLY A 645 18.73 8.89 6.31
CA GLY A 645 18.41 9.33 7.68
C GLY A 645 17.18 8.66 8.31
N PRO A 646 17.00 8.78 9.63
CA PRO A 646 15.74 8.46 10.30
C PRO A 646 14.55 9.22 9.67
N LEU A 647 13.36 8.66 9.84
CA LEU A 647 12.13 9.37 9.47
C LEU A 647 12.08 10.70 10.24
N PRO A 648 11.81 11.83 9.56
CA PRO A 648 11.65 13.10 10.26
C PRO A 648 10.54 12.94 11.30
N ARG A 649 10.83 13.33 12.57
CA ARG A 649 9.81 13.37 13.62
C ARG A 649 8.74 14.34 13.14
N GLY A 650 7.62 13.81 12.65
CA GLY A 650 6.51 14.64 12.20
C GLY A 650 6.06 15.53 13.35
N GLY A 651 6.21 16.84 13.17
CA GLY A 651 5.32 17.79 13.82
C GLY A 651 3.90 17.40 13.43
N SER A 652 3.02 17.29 14.44
CA SER A 652 1.62 16.87 14.37
C SER A 652 0.95 17.17 13.01
N MET A 653 0.99 16.19 12.12
CA MET A 653 0.16 16.13 10.93
C MET A 653 -0.75 14.95 11.15
N THR A 654 -2.00 15.29 11.47
CA THR A 654 -3.17 14.43 11.58
C THR A 654 -3.12 13.26 10.60
N ASN A 655 -3.15 12.06 11.15
CA ASN A 655 -3.42 10.83 10.41
C ASN A 655 -4.75 10.97 9.67
N PHE A 656 -4.70 11.23 8.37
CA PHE A 656 -5.73 10.79 7.44
C PHE A 656 -5.23 9.46 6.86
N GLN A 657 -5.47 8.38 7.60
CA GLN A 657 -5.66 7.06 7.01
C GLN A 657 -7.14 7.00 6.65
N GLY A 658 -7.44 7.08 5.35
CA GLY A 658 -8.68 6.53 4.83
C GLY A 658 -8.51 5.02 4.76
N GLU A 659 -9.45 4.31 5.38
CA GLU A 659 -9.70 2.88 5.17
C GLU A 659 -10.11 2.59 3.72
#